data_AF-A0A1X0RXP6-F1
#
_entry.id   AF-A0A1X0RXP6-F1
#
_cell.length_a   1.000
_cell.length_b   1.000
_cell.length_c   1.000
_cell.angle_alpha   90.00
_cell.angle_beta   90.00
_cell.angle_gamma   90.00
#
_symmetry.space_group_name_H-M   'P 1'
#
loop_
_entity.id
_entity.type
_entity.pdbx_description
1 polymer ?
#
loop_
_entity_poly.entity_id
_entity_poly.type
_entity_poly.pdbx_seq_one_letter_code
_entity_poly.pdbx_strand_id
1 'polypeptide(L)'
;MFGSVRLVQEVTRSNQPVTSLSRDTESHLGSSIDTPSTNTTVTIITTTNSNDTNTHNNNDNTTNTNISDDDDATHTADNDTKTSITSNPNKESGHIVIDVQKQDQQKKSKYHNSSFTTKPLKTPRIFNKHSATSSASSSSNPPLIPKTHTRRNSKYNIRHHRARQPSFSSLRKYPSIRPEEERNKRKSQKLLCLWPLPIVTRYMILIALFVSTLNFLKIIHLSCAAPSFVIYRSSIKHLLLSPFLVDWTLPSIVLYGWNILILGLFEESLAHMVGGTRRFVQLLITLFTTVSALRIALGYLFTKSTGWAVPSLFFSNAIHECNQGLAPFLFALVVVQSLSINDKYILIYGHEESNHKLTVRKVTLQLMMSLVNYTSKNILWWSLSGLLTGFIITVILQALLAFEKREDSGKVKDMTEFITLEHYRRTPLWRLILSAIKKCALVVTITVPILMAWNAYYTREVKVTPAELNTVSQDRYLFTFVFMTAPRRGDPAYLTRTLESYLANWPENPPAHSPYHRMQAIVYTHFSNHSQFDVAKAHFSDTVKGQKYLKWIREEGNELNQRLHVSKALTLATDRFESTYYALMEDDFPVCGPYEWHEIEKVIYTAQKMAPNHCGIFVGTGGSGLFLKPELARLASQLLLKYAHMPPDIIIQQCLLGHLPECSACADSLVTSKTLLMYHIGYNTSTSEDRVYKKDEFQCGWRHPFNGDPSVITL
;
A
#
# COMPACT_ATOMS: atom_id res chain seq x y z
N MET A 1 -34.26 10.54 25.74
CA MET A 1 -33.32 11.41 26.49
C MET A 1 -32.26 12.04 25.58
N PHE A 2 -32.62 12.47 24.36
CA PHE A 2 -31.69 13.11 23.41
C PHE A 2 -32.21 14.52 23.09
N GLY A 3 -31.44 15.55 23.48
CA GLY A 3 -31.75 16.95 23.17
C GLY A 3 -31.34 17.35 21.76
N SER A 4 -31.93 18.43 21.24
CA SER A 4 -31.63 18.99 19.91
C SER A 4 -30.16 19.43 19.80
N VAL A 5 -29.37 18.73 18.96
CA VAL A 5 -27.94 18.97 18.73
C VAL A 5 -27.70 19.98 17.59
N ARG A 6 -27.68 21.28 17.90
CA ARG A 6 -27.58 22.34 16.86
C ARG A 6 -26.13 22.53 16.40
N LEU A 7 -25.81 22.12 15.16
CA LEU A 7 -24.51 22.39 14.52
C LEU A 7 -24.58 23.69 13.69
N VAL A 8 -23.70 24.64 14.01
CA VAL A 8 -23.59 25.95 13.34
C VAL A 8 -22.16 26.17 12.87
N GLN A 9 -21.98 26.49 11.58
CA GLN A 9 -20.68 26.83 11.02
C GLN A 9 -20.37 28.32 11.22
N GLU A 10 -19.31 28.65 11.95
CA GLU A 10 -18.76 30.00 11.99
C GLU A 10 -17.67 30.12 10.92
N VAL A 11 -17.85 31.04 9.97
CA VAL A 11 -16.83 31.40 8.97
C VAL A 11 -16.16 32.68 9.43
N THR A 12 -14.97 32.56 10.02
CA THR A 12 -14.25 33.70 10.58
C THR A 12 -13.70 34.59 9.46
N ARG A 13 -14.46 35.63 9.07
CA ARG A 13 -13.92 36.72 8.24
C ARG A 13 -12.75 37.37 8.99
N SER A 14 -11.67 37.62 8.27
CA SER A 14 -10.34 37.90 8.84
C SER A 14 -10.29 39.19 9.68
N ASN A 15 -9.92 39.04 10.95
CA ASN A 15 -9.37 40.04 11.88
C ASN A 15 -10.26 41.24 12.29
N GLN A 16 -10.68 41.22 13.56
CA GLN A 16 -10.53 42.38 14.45
C GLN A 16 -9.73 41.95 15.69
N PRO A 17 -8.75 42.74 16.16
CA PRO A 17 -8.14 42.53 17.47
C PRO A 17 -9.03 43.11 18.57
N VAL A 18 -9.28 42.35 19.63
CA VAL A 18 -9.89 42.88 20.86
C VAL A 18 -8.79 43.44 21.75
N THR A 19 -8.80 44.75 21.97
CA THR A 19 -7.86 45.44 22.84
C THR A 19 -8.32 45.35 24.30
N SER A 20 -7.47 44.88 25.21
CA SER A 20 -7.75 44.87 26.65
C SER A 20 -6.55 45.37 27.46
N LEU A 21 -6.56 46.66 27.76
CA LEU A 21 -5.83 47.33 28.84
C LEU A 21 -6.89 47.85 29.85
N SER A 22 -6.64 48.08 31.13
CA SER A 22 -5.56 47.67 32.05
C SER A 22 -5.83 48.27 33.43
N ARG A 23 -5.62 47.51 34.52
CA ARG A 23 -5.17 47.92 35.88
C ARG A 23 -5.41 46.75 36.84
N ASP A 24 -4.49 46.27 37.67
CA ASP A 24 -3.30 46.82 38.37
C ASP A 24 -3.58 47.46 39.75
N THR A 25 -3.37 46.66 40.79
CA THR A 25 -2.90 47.01 42.15
C THR A 25 -2.25 45.72 42.67
N GLU A 26 -0.93 45.61 42.86
CA GLU A 26 -0.16 46.00 44.07
C GLU A 26 -0.65 45.30 45.38
N SER A 27 0.20 44.76 46.26
CA SER A 27 1.68 44.76 46.30
C SER A 27 2.33 43.70 47.24
N HIS A 28 3.66 43.58 47.13
CA HIS A 28 4.69 43.32 48.17
C HIS A 28 4.87 41.96 48.92
N LEU A 29 6.08 41.41 48.73
CA LEU A 29 7.08 40.93 49.71
C LEU A 29 6.84 39.70 50.62
N GLY A 30 7.75 38.71 50.46
CA GLY A 30 8.64 38.33 51.57
C GLY A 30 8.92 36.84 51.82
N SER A 31 10.18 36.40 51.58
CA SER A 31 10.97 35.43 52.39
C SER A 31 10.45 33.99 52.65
N SER A 32 11.24 32.91 52.76
CA SER A 32 12.62 32.49 52.35
C SER A 32 12.77 31.00 52.75
N ILE A 33 13.59 30.20 52.04
CA ILE A 33 14.27 28.96 52.57
C ILE A 33 13.31 27.81 52.99
N ASP A 34 13.48 26.52 52.64
CA ASP A 34 14.69 25.69 52.68
C ASP A 34 14.62 24.44 51.76
N THR A 35 15.66 23.60 51.81
CA THR A 35 15.75 22.27 51.19
C THR A 35 15.88 21.18 52.27
N PRO A 36 15.42 19.94 52.04
CA PRO A 36 16.43 18.90 51.77
C PRO A 36 15.96 17.78 50.80
N SER A 37 16.91 16.89 50.47
CA SER A 37 16.75 15.73 49.60
C SER A 37 16.40 14.44 50.34
N THR A 38 15.83 13.45 49.63
CA THR A 38 16.05 12.03 49.95
C THR A 38 15.85 11.12 48.73
N ASN A 39 16.63 10.05 48.64
CA ASN A 39 16.42 8.95 47.68
C ASN A 39 15.53 7.87 48.32
N THR A 40 14.72 7.18 47.51
CA THR A 40 14.12 5.90 47.93
C THR A 40 14.14 4.88 46.80
N THR A 41 14.80 3.74 47.04
CA THR A 41 14.81 2.56 46.17
C THR A 41 13.51 1.78 46.34
N VAL A 42 12.98 1.18 45.26
CA VAL A 42 11.82 0.27 45.34
C VAL A 42 12.27 -1.18 45.14
N THR A 43 11.95 -2.04 46.11
CA THR A 43 12.35 -3.46 46.16
C THR A 43 11.23 -4.36 45.65
N ILE A 44 11.61 -5.47 44.99
CA ILE A 44 10.69 -6.51 44.52
C ILE A 44 10.26 -7.38 45.71
N ILE A 45 8.95 -7.71 45.79
CA ILE A 45 8.44 -8.74 46.72
C ILE A 45 7.69 -9.80 45.92
N THR A 46 8.14 -11.05 46.05
CA THR A 46 7.49 -12.26 45.54
C THR A 46 6.46 -12.74 46.56
N THR A 47 5.30 -13.24 46.11
CA THR A 47 4.36 -13.99 46.95
C THR A 47 3.96 -15.30 46.30
N THR A 48 4.45 -16.39 46.87
CA THR A 48 3.89 -17.74 46.72
C THR A 48 2.73 -17.93 47.69
N ASN A 49 1.73 -18.73 47.33
CA ASN A 49 1.07 -19.63 48.28
C ASN A 49 0.35 -20.77 47.55
N SER A 50 0.02 -21.81 48.30
CA SER A 50 -0.45 -23.12 47.82
C SER A 50 -1.67 -23.60 48.61
N ASN A 51 -2.36 -24.60 48.06
CA ASN A 51 -3.52 -25.30 48.65
C ASN A 51 -4.81 -24.41 48.67
N ASP A 52 -6.03 -24.94 48.74
CA ASP A 52 -6.40 -26.27 49.25
C ASP A 52 -7.52 -27.00 48.48
N THR A 53 -7.77 -28.23 48.93
CA THR A 53 -8.63 -29.29 48.44
C THR A 53 -10.14 -28.94 48.52
N ASN A 54 -10.94 -29.46 47.59
CA ASN A 54 -12.28 -29.93 47.96
C ASN A 54 -12.82 -31.00 47.00
N THR A 55 -13.61 -31.95 47.55
CA THR A 55 -14.04 -33.18 46.87
C THR A 55 -15.55 -33.34 46.98
N HIS A 56 -16.25 -33.68 45.89
CA HIS A 56 -17.60 -34.24 46.00
C HIS A 56 -17.95 -35.22 44.87
N ASN A 57 -18.75 -36.22 45.24
CA ASN A 57 -19.18 -37.31 44.38
C ASN A 57 -20.55 -37.01 43.75
N ASN A 58 -20.87 -37.63 42.61
CA ASN A 58 -21.88 -38.71 42.59
C ASN A 58 -22.09 -39.30 41.18
N ASN A 59 -21.75 -40.58 41.07
CA ASN A 59 -22.57 -41.69 40.57
C ASN A 59 -23.77 -41.48 39.60
N ASP A 60 -23.81 -42.44 38.65
CA ASP A 60 -24.97 -43.19 38.13
C ASP A 60 -26.07 -42.49 37.32
N ASN A 61 -26.18 -42.90 36.05
CA ASN A 61 -27.24 -43.87 35.71
C ASN A 61 -26.96 -44.67 34.43
N THR A 62 -27.55 -45.87 34.34
CA THR A 62 -27.27 -46.89 33.30
C THR A 62 -28.54 -47.61 32.83
N THR A 63 -28.88 -47.53 31.54
CA THR A 63 -29.67 -48.48 30.71
C THR A 63 -29.69 -47.96 29.26
N ASN A 64 -29.55 -48.76 28.18
CA ASN A 64 -30.43 -49.82 27.63
C ASN A 64 -31.83 -49.26 27.21
N THR A 65 -32.45 -49.62 26.07
CA THR A 65 -32.31 -50.87 25.26
C THR A 65 -32.79 -50.69 23.80
N ASN A 66 -32.07 -51.31 22.85
CA ASN A 66 -32.50 -52.28 21.80
C ASN A 66 -33.63 -52.05 20.75
N ILE A 67 -33.34 -52.55 19.52
CA ILE A 67 -34.23 -53.23 18.52
C ILE A 67 -35.27 -52.31 17.83
N SER A 68 -35.66 -52.43 16.56
CA SER A 68 -35.57 -53.46 15.47
C SER A 68 -35.25 -52.76 14.12
N ASP A 69 -34.54 -53.29 13.12
CA ASP A 69 -34.64 -54.52 12.26
C ASP A 69 -35.31 -54.26 10.87
N ASP A 70 -34.94 -55.11 9.90
CA ASP A 70 -35.55 -55.45 8.59
C ASP A 70 -35.34 -54.63 7.29
N ASP A 71 -35.58 -55.36 6.18
CA ASP A 71 -35.67 -55.05 4.74
C ASP A 71 -34.40 -54.73 3.91
N ASP A 72 -33.59 -55.80 3.78
CA ASP A 72 -33.19 -56.44 2.51
C ASP A 72 -33.67 -55.85 1.16
N ALA A 73 -32.74 -55.71 0.20
CA ALA A 73 -32.98 -56.05 -1.22
C ALA A 73 -31.64 -56.14 -2.00
N THR A 74 -31.39 -57.26 -2.68
CA THR A 74 -30.32 -57.37 -3.70
C THR A 74 -30.88 -57.09 -5.10
N HIS A 75 -30.09 -56.45 -5.98
CA HIS A 75 -30.24 -56.63 -7.42
C HIS A 75 -28.95 -56.32 -8.20
N THR A 76 -28.48 -57.30 -8.96
CA THR A 76 -27.48 -57.15 -10.03
C THR A 76 -28.14 -56.70 -11.33
N ALA A 77 -27.42 -55.89 -12.12
CA ALA A 77 -27.66 -55.72 -13.55
C ALA A 77 -26.38 -55.22 -14.25
N ASP A 78 -25.80 -56.04 -15.12
CA ASP A 78 -24.88 -55.56 -16.15
C ASP A 78 -25.62 -54.71 -17.18
N ASN A 79 -24.89 -53.84 -17.89
CA ASN A 79 -25.14 -53.71 -19.32
C ASN A 79 -23.91 -53.20 -20.09
N ASP A 80 -23.47 -54.02 -21.03
CA ASP A 80 -22.52 -53.67 -22.08
C ASP A 80 -23.14 -52.64 -23.02
N THR A 81 -22.35 -51.73 -23.60
CA THR A 81 -22.73 -51.08 -24.88
C THR A 81 -21.50 -50.80 -25.72
N LYS A 82 -21.01 -51.83 -26.42
CA LYS A 82 -20.12 -51.65 -27.57
C LYS A 82 -20.88 -51.03 -28.74
N THR A 83 -20.41 -49.90 -29.25
CA THR A 83 -20.64 -49.49 -30.64
C THR A 83 -19.36 -48.92 -31.23
N SER A 84 -18.67 -49.75 -32.02
CA SER A 84 -17.54 -49.39 -32.86
C SER A 84 -18.00 -49.17 -34.30
N ILE A 85 -17.68 -48.01 -34.91
CA ILE A 85 -17.66 -47.73 -36.36
C ILE A 85 -17.20 -46.26 -36.53
N THR A 86 -16.47 -45.78 -37.55
CA THR A 86 -15.43 -46.35 -38.44
C THR A 86 -14.61 -45.16 -38.99
N SER A 87 -13.37 -45.37 -39.41
CA SER A 87 -12.49 -44.35 -40.02
C SER A 87 -13.01 -43.74 -41.33
N ASN A 88 -12.85 -42.41 -41.53
CA ASN A 88 -11.81 -41.87 -42.45
C ASN A 88 -11.71 -40.32 -42.46
N PRO A 89 -10.64 -39.72 -43.03
CA PRO A 89 -10.29 -38.31 -42.81
C PRO A 89 -10.63 -37.35 -43.96
N ASN A 90 -10.84 -36.08 -43.60
CA ASN A 90 -10.38 -34.87 -44.30
C ASN A 90 -10.07 -33.83 -43.20
N LYS A 91 -8.92 -33.14 -43.12
CA LYS A 91 -8.08 -32.45 -44.12
C LYS A 91 -8.64 -31.09 -44.54
N GLU A 92 -8.63 -30.14 -43.60
CA GLU A 92 -8.70 -28.72 -43.90
C GLU A 92 -7.65 -27.95 -43.06
N SER A 93 -6.83 -27.12 -43.71
CA SER A 93 -5.63 -26.53 -43.10
C SER A 93 -5.86 -25.12 -42.56
N GLY A 94 -6.39 -25.03 -41.34
CA GLY A 94 -6.51 -23.76 -40.61
C GLY A 94 -5.16 -23.24 -40.10
N HIS A 95 -4.42 -22.49 -40.92
CA HIS A 95 -3.18 -21.81 -40.51
C HIS A 95 -3.47 -20.64 -39.55
N ILE A 96 -3.60 -20.92 -38.25
CA ILE A 96 -3.61 -19.87 -37.21
C ILE A 96 -2.17 -19.45 -36.93
N VAL A 97 -1.77 -18.29 -37.44
CA VAL A 97 -0.51 -17.64 -37.07
C VAL A 97 -0.65 -17.06 -35.68
N ILE A 98 -0.19 -17.79 -34.66
CA ILE A 98 0.00 -17.24 -33.32
C ILE A 98 1.28 -16.42 -33.33
N ASP A 99 1.14 -15.10 -33.40
CA ASP A 99 2.26 -14.14 -33.43
C ASP A 99 2.89 -14.01 -32.02
N VAL A 100 3.72 -15.00 -31.66
CA VAL A 100 4.46 -15.03 -30.39
C VAL A 100 5.55 -13.97 -30.42
N GLN A 101 5.31 -12.84 -29.74
CA GLN A 101 6.33 -11.79 -29.54
C GLN A 101 7.54 -12.31 -28.74
N LYS A 102 8.54 -12.85 -29.44
CA LYS A 102 9.88 -13.09 -28.90
C LYS A 102 10.51 -11.75 -28.50
N GLN A 103 10.58 -11.46 -27.21
CA GLN A 103 11.50 -10.44 -26.70
C GLN A 103 12.94 -10.99 -26.67
N ASP A 104 13.49 -11.28 -27.86
CA ASP A 104 14.90 -11.61 -28.04
C ASP A 104 15.77 -10.38 -27.71
N GLN A 105 16.25 -10.24 -26.47
CA GLN A 105 17.24 -9.22 -26.11
C GLN A 105 18.66 -9.59 -26.59
N GLN A 106 18.83 -9.82 -27.89
CA GLN A 106 20.17 -9.90 -28.51
C GLN A 106 20.85 -8.52 -28.57
N LYS A 107 21.42 -8.06 -27.46
CA LYS A 107 22.33 -6.90 -27.46
C LYS A 107 23.73 -7.29 -27.95
N LYS A 108 23.88 -7.39 -29.28
CA LYS A 108 25.20 -7.42 -29.94
C LYS A 108 25.92 -6.08 -29.72
N SER A 109 26.89 -6.04 -28.81
CA SER A 109 27.83 -4.92 -28.68
C SER A 109 29.17 -5.29 -29.29
N LYS A 110 29.49 -4.73 -30.47
CA LYS A 110 30.85 -4.77 -31.01
C LYS A 110 31.71 -3.77 -30.24
N TYR A 111 32.60 -4.27 -29.37
CA TYR A 111 33.67 -3.43 -28.83
C TYR A 111 34.73 -3.16 -29.91
N HIS A 112 34.94 -1.88 -30.25
CA HIS A 112 36.19 -1.41 -30.83
C HIS A 112 37.04 -0.79 -29.72
N ASN A 113 38.34 -1.09 -29.71
CA ASN A 113 39.25 -0.54 -28.72
C ASN A 113 39.58 0.93 -29.00
N SER A 114 39.48 1.78 -27.98
CA SER A 114 40.19 3.06 -27.91
C SER A 114 40.65 3.30 -26.47
N SER A 115 41.93 3.09 -26.21
CA SER A 115 42.53 3.25 -24.88
C SER A 115 42.76 4.72 -24.52
N PHE A 116 42.35 5.14 -23.33
CA PHE A 116 42.87 6.35 -22.69
C PHE A 116 43.36 6.06 -21.27
N THR A 117 44.68 6.12 -21.09
CA THR A 117 45.35 5.98 -19.81
C THR A 117 45.46 7.31 -19.09
N THR A 118 45.06 7.37 -17.82
CA THR A 118 45.35 8.50 -16.93
C THR A 118 46.07 8.03 -15.67
N LYS A 119 47.28 8.56 -15.42
CA LYS A 119 47.97 8.51 -14.12
C LYS A 119 47.97 9.92 -13.49
N PRO A 120 47.95 10.04 -12.15
CA PRO A 120 47.72 11.32 -11.46
C PRO A 120 49.02 12.07 -11.11
N LEU A 121 48.95 13.39 -10.89
CA LEU A 121 50.02 14.12 -10.19
C LEU A 121 49.59 15.42 -9.45
N LYS A 122 49.75 15.38 -8.11
CA LYS A 122 50.24 16.40 -7.15
C LYS A 122 49.82 17.90 -7.23
N THR A 123 49.43 18.42 -6.06
CA THR A 123 49.50 19.82 -5.61
C THR A 123 50.95 20.30 -5.36
N PRO A 124 51.25 21.63 -5.42
CA PRO A 124 51.08 22.59 -4.31
C PRO A 124 50.41 23.93 -4.74
N ARG A 125 50.17 25.01 -3.98
CA ARG A 125 50.00 25.41 -2.54
C ARG A 125 50.58 26.86 -2.38
N ILE A 126 49.77 27.82 -1.88
CA ILE A 126 50.14 29.10 -1.19
C ILE A 126 50.73 30.28 -2.01
N PHE A 127 50.04 31.43 -2.05
CA PHE A 127 50.42 32.67 -1.31
C PHE A 127 49.28 33.72 -1.19
N ASN A 128 49.37 34.59 -0.17
CA ASN A 128 48.40 35.65 0.18
C ASN A 128 48.78 37.05 -0.36
N LYS A 129 47.80 37.97 -0.51
CA LYS A 129 47.75 39.24 0.29
C LYS A 129 46.49 40.14 0.07
N HIS A 130 46.22 40.88 1.14
CA HIS A 130 45.39 42.08 1.45
C HIS A 130 45.28 43.20 0.38
N SER A 131 44.50 44.31 0.51
CA SER A 131 43.22 44.67 1.22
C SER A 131 42.89 46.17 0.95
N ALA A 132 41.65 46.52 0.53
CA ALA A 132 41.01 47.88 0.62
C ALA A 132 41.74 49.07 -0.13
N THR A 133 41.36 50.37 -0.10
CA THR A 133 40.34 51.17 0.65
C THR A 133 39.89 52.47 -0.10
N SER A 134 38.64 52.91 0.11
CA SER A 134 38.07 54.30 0.16
C SER A 134 38.47 55.50 -0.77
N SER A 135 37.42 56.10 -1.39
CA SER A 135 36.98 57.53 -1.40
C SER A 135 37.61 58.69 -2.24
N ALA A 136 36.76 59.24 -3.15
CA ALA A 136 36.30 60.65 -3.28
C ALA A 136 37.04 61.77 -4.11
N SER A 137 36.21 62.55 -4.88
CA SER A 137 36.40 63.96 -5.39
C SER A 137 37.56 64.28 -6.39
N SER A 138 37.59 65.34 -7.23
CA SER A 138 36.63 66.27 -7.90
C SER A 138 37.43 67.37 -8.68
N SER A 139 37.01 68.15 -9.70
CA SER A 139 35.96 68.11 -10.76
C SER A 139 36.04 69.42 -11.61
N SER A 140 35.82 69.43 -12.94
CA SER A 140 35.84 70.68 -13.79
C SER A 140 34.92 70.63 -15.03
N ASN A 141 34.68 71.78 -15.69
CA ASN A 141 33.57 72.09 -16.65
C ASN A 141 33.97 73.24 -17.64
N PRO A 142 33.17 73.65 -18.67
CA PRO A 142 32.04 73.01 -19.36
C PRO A 142 32.38 72.76 -20.88
N PRO A 143 32.04 73.52 -21.97
CA PRO A 143 31.07 74.61 -22.30
C PRO A 143 30.14 74.41 -23.55
N LEU A 144 29.10 75.28 -23.64
CA LEU A 144 28.34 75.88 -24.80
C LEU A 144 28.09 75.11 -26.15
N ILE A 145 26.85 74.89 -26.71
CA ILE A 145 25.65 75.73 -27.08
C ILE A 145 25.75 76.36 -28.53
N PRO A 146 24.67 76.63 -29.36
CA PRO A 146 23.18 76.60 -29.21
C PRO A 146 22.31 75.93 -30.34
N LYS A 147 20.96 75.90 -30.15
CA LYS A 147 19.80 76.13 -31.10
C LYS A 147 18.65 75.08 -31.04
N THR A 148 17.37 75.35 -31.43
CA THR A 148 16.35 76.27 -30.84
C THR A 148 14.93 76.02 -31.40
N HIS A 149 13.88 76.09 -30.55
CA HIS A 149 12.42 76.20 -30.88
C HIS A 149 11.76 75.01 -31.64
N THR A 150 10.42 74.85 -31.77
CA THR A 150 9.25 75.75 -31.50
C THR A 150 8.05 75.04 -30.80
N ARG A 151 6.99 75.81 -30.49
CA ARG A 151 5.77 75.44 -29.73
C ARG A 151 4.53 75.54 -30.62
N ARG A 152 3.49 74.70 -30.45
CA ARG A 152 2.15 74.94 -31.04
C ARG A 152 1.00 74.48 -30.13
N ASN A 153 0.01 75.36 -29.97
CA ASN A 153 -1.31 75.09 -29.38
C ASN A 153 -2.36 75.08 -30.49
N SER A 154 -3.52 74.45 -30.25
CA SER A 154 -4.79 74.88 -30.85
C SER A 154 -5.95 74.69 -29.86
N LYS A 155 -6.95 75.57 -29.96
CA LYS A 155 -8.25 75.55 -29.25
C LYS A 155 -9.37 75.57 -30.31
N TYR A 156 -10.63 75.69 -29.87
CA TYR A 156 -11.89 75.82 -30.64
C TYR A 156 -12.56 74.48 -31.04
N ASN A 157 -13.89 74.31 -30.95
CA ASN A 157 -14.85 75.06 -30.10
C ASN A 157 -16.20 74.32 -29.86
N ILE A 158 -16.84 74.69 -28.75
CA ILE A 158 -18.30 74.83 -28.49
C ILE A 158 -19.30 74.20 -29.48
N ARG A 159 -20.21 73.35 -28.95
CA ARG A 159 -21.68 73.58 -29.08
C ARG A 159 -22.48 72.98 -27.92
N HIS A 160 -23.44 73.75 -27.40
CA HIS A 160 -24.43 73.28 -26.42
C HIS A 160 -25.65 72.67 -27.12
N HIS A 161 -26.39 71.80 -26.43
CA HIS A 161 -27.85 71.88 -26.37
C HIS A 161 -28.36 71.48 -24.96
N ARG A 162 -29.61 71.83 -24.64
CA ARG A 162 -30.11 71.99 -23.26
C ARG A 162 -31.58 71.58 -23.14
N ALA A 163 -31.86 70.49 -22.40
CA ALA A 163 -33.20 70.05 -21.97
C ALA A 163 -33.03 68.93 -20.92
N ARG A 164 -33.90 68.73 -19.92
CA ARG A 164 -34.88 69.62 -19.24
C ARG A 164 -35.16 68.97 -17.87
N GLN A 165 -35.24 69.72 -16.77
CA GLN A 165 -35.86 69.21 -15.53
C GLN A 165 -37.38 69.35 -15.61
N PRO A 166 -38.10 68.62 -14.75
CA PRO A 166 -39.01 69.29 -13.83
C PRO A 166 -38.73 68.96 -12.36
N SER A 167 -39.17 69.85 -11.47
CA SER A 167 -38.98 69.76 -10.02
C SER A 167 -40.29 70.06 -9.27
N PHE A 168 -40.68 69.18 -8.35
CA PHE A 168 -41.66 69.43 -7.28
C PHE A 168 -41.12 68.73 -6.03
N SER A 169 -40.60 69.45 -5.03
CA SER A 169 -41.32 70.19 -3.98
C SER A 169 -42.03 69.29 -2.94
N SER A 170 -41.25 68.96 -1.90
CA SER A 170 -41.63 69.07 -0.47
C SER A 170 -42.99 68.59 0.04
N LEU A 171 -42.94 67.72 1.06
CA LEU A 171 -43.72 67.95 2.27
C LEU A 171 -42.95 67.49 3.53
N ARG A 172 -42.97 68.31 4.58
CA ARG A 172 -42.40 68.01 5.91
C ARG A 172 -43.50 67.37 6.78
N LYS A 173 -43.27 66.18 7.34
CA LYS A 173 -44.07 65.62 8.45
C LYS A 173 -43.16 65.06 9.54
N TYR A 174 -43.63 65.14 10.78
CA TYR A 174 -42.89 64.83 12.01
C TYR A 174 -42.74 63.31 12.23
N PRO A 175 -41.72 62.86 12.99
CA PRO A 175 -41.58 61.46 13.37
C PRO A 175 -42.71 61.03 14.32
N SER A 176 -43.42 59.96 13.95
CA SER A 176 -44.37 59.30 14.85
C SER A 176 -43.65 58.20 15.62
N ILE A 177 -43.55 58.35 16.94
CA ILE A 177 -43.03 57.30 17.83
C ILE A 177 -44.09 56.20 17.96
N ARG A 178 -43.86 55.05 17.33
CA ARG A 178 -44.49 53.76 17.65
C ARG A 178 -43.45 52.63 17.54
N PRO A 179 -43.67 51.49 18.22
CA PRO A 179 -42.55 50.68 18.71
C PRO A 179 -41.72 50.00 17.62
N GLU A 180 -40.45 49.74 17.95
CA GLU A 180 -39.70 48.65 17.34
C GLU A 180 -40.32 47.31 17.78
N GLU A 181 -41.37 46.89 17.09
CA GLU A 181 -41.75 45.48 17.08
C GLU A 181 -40.60 44.71 16.43
N GLU A 182 -39.79 44.03 17.26
CA GLU A 182 -38.64 43.27 16.79
C GLU A 182 -39.05 42.29 15.69
N ARG A 183 -38.73 42.62 14.43
CA ARG A 183 -38.65 41.63 13.35
C ARG A 183 -37.40 40.77 13.52
N ASN A 184 -37.37 40.08 14.66
CA ASN A 184 -36.58 38.90 14.96
C ASN A 184 -36.98 37.80 13.97
N LYS A 185 -36.54 37.96 12.72
CA LYS A 185 -36.64 36.96 11.65
C LYS A 185 -35.96 35.70 12.14
N ARG A 186 -36.75 34.76 12.66
CA ARG A 186 -36.31 33.43 13.09
C ARG A 186 -35.55 32.75 11.94
N LYS A 187 -34.22 32.92 11.91
CA LYS A 187 -33.31 32.22 11.00
C LYS A 187 -33.51 30.74 11.30
N SER A 188 -34.18 30.01 10.40
CA SER A 188 -34.70 28.68 10.72
C SER A 188 -33.55 27.76 11.15
N GLN A 189 -33.52 27.39 12.42
CA GLN A 189 -32.44 26.65 13.07
C GLN A 189 -32.46 25.19 12.60
N LYS A 190 -31.96 24.95 11.39
CA LYS A 190 -31.98 23.63 10.76
C LYS A 190 -30.78 22.78 11.20
N LEU A 191 -31.03 21.92 12.18
CA LEU A 191 -30.18 20.77 12.49
C LEU A 191 -29.80 20.00 11.21
N LEU A 192 -28.51 19.68 11.07
CA LEU A 192 -27.98 18.67 10.13
C LEU A 192 -28.53 18.74 8.69
N CYS A 193 -28.93 19.91 8.22
CA CYS A 193 -29.37 20.10 6.85
C CYS A 193 -28.20 20.22 5.87
N LEU A 194 -27.49 19.10 5.71
CA LEU A 194 -26.97 18.63 4.42
C LEU A 194 -28.14 18.30 3.46
N TRP A 195 -29.21 19.10 3.49
CA TRP A 195 -30.42 18.98 2.71
C TRP A 195 -30.99 20.38 2.42
N PRO A 196 -30.87 20.91 1.19
CA PRO A 196 -30.32 20.26 -0.02
C PRO A 196 -28.86 19.77 0.14
N LEU A 197 -28.61 18.49 -0.22
CA LEU A 197 -27.25 17.94 -0.26
C LEU A 197 -26.35 18.82 -1.16
N PRO A 198 -25.07 19.03 -0.79
CA PRO A 198 -24.10 19.68 -1.65
C PRO A 198 -24.01 19.02 -3.05
N ILE A 199 -23.76 19.82 -4.08
CA ILE A 199 -24.05 19.47 -5.47
C ILE A 199 -23.11 18.37 -5.99
N VAL A 200 -21.80 18.51 -5.76
CA VAL A 200 -20.81 17.50 -6.16
C VAL A 200 -21.04 16.21 -5.41
N THR A 201 -21.33 16.32 -4.11
CA THR A 201 -21.64 15.19 -3.22
C THR A 201 -22.80 14.34 -3.75
N ARG A 202 -23.86 14.94 -4.31
CA ARG A 202 -24.93 14.18 -5.00
C ARG A 202 -24.45 13.42 -6.22
N TYR A 203 -23.68 14.07 -7.10
CA TYR A 203 -23.17 13.42 -8.31
C TYR A 203 -22.24 12.26 -7.96
N MET A 204 -21.42 12.39 -6.91
CA MET A 204 -20.57 11.30 -6.40
C MET A 204 -21.40 10.10 -5.92
N ILE A 205 -22.50 10.32 -5.19
CA ILE A 205 -23.44 9.26 -4.79
C ILE A 205 -24.05 8.58 -6.03
N LEU A 206 -24.57 9.37 -6.98
CA LEU A 206 -25.22 8.84 -8.20
C LEU A 206 -24.25 8.02 -9.07
N ILE A 207 -23.03 8.51 -9.27
CA ILE A 207 -21.99 7.80 -10.03
C ILE A 207 -21.60 6.50 -9.32
N ALA A 208 -21.42 6.51 -7.99
CA ALA A 208 -21.05 5.31 -7.25
C ALA A 208 -22.16 4.26 -7.20
N LEU A 209 -23.41 4.67 -7.01
CA LEU A 209 -24.56 3.77 -7.10
C LEU A 209 -24.65 3.15 -8.51
N PHE A 210 -24.46 3.95 -9.57
CA PHE A 210 -24.48 3.45 -10.95
C PHE A 210 -23.35 2.44 -11.21
N VAL A 211 -22.09 2.79 -10.91
CA VAL A 211 -20.92 1.92 -11.10
C VAL A 211 -21.05 0.62 -10.27
N SER A 212 -21.48 0.73 -9.01
CA SER A 212 -21.62 -0.43 -8.11
C SER A 212 -22.80 -1.33 -8.48
N THR A 213 -23.87 -0.77 -9.06
CA THR A 213 -25.00 -1.56 -9.59
C THR A 213 -24.59 -2.30 -10.87
N LEU A 214 -23.91 -1.63 -11.81
CA LEU A 214 -23.41 -2.27 -13.04
C LEU A 214 -22.43 -3.41 -12.73
N ASN A 215 -21.58 -3.25 -11.70
CA ASN A 215 -20.66 -4.30 -11.27
C ASN A 215 -21.39 -5.49 -10.61
N PHE A 216 -22.38 -5.21 -9.75
CA PHE A 216 -23.20 -6.24 -9.11
C PHE A 216 -24.02 -7.07 -10.12
N LEU A 217 -24.58 -6.40 -11.14
CA LEU A 217 -25.26 -7.04 -12.27
C LEU A 217 -24.30 -7.73 -13.25
N LYS A 218 -22.99 -7.74 -12.99
CA LYS A 218 -21.93 -8.29 -13.84
C LYS A 218 -21.87 -7.73 -15.27
N ILE A 219 -22.50 -6.57 -15.51
CA ILE A 219 -22.48 -5.85 -16.80
C ILE A 219 -21.08 -5.27 -17.05
N ILE A 220 -20.40 -4.87 -15.98
CA ILE A 220 -18.96 -4.54 -15.99
C ILE A 220 -18.26 -5.40 -14.95
N HIS A 221 -17.05 -5.88 -15.26
CA HIS A 221 -16.19 -6.54 -14.30
C HIS A 221 -15.16 -5.54 -13.76
N LEU A 222 -15.46 -4.98 -12.58
CA LEU A 222 -14.59 -4.09 -11.82
C LEU A 222 -14.21 -4.73 -10.49
N SER A 223 -12.97 -5.21 -10.40
CA SER A 223 -12.25 -5.33 -9.15
C SER A 223 -11.70 -3.97 -8.71
N CYS A 224 -11.47 -3.84 -7.40
CA CYS A 224 -10.63 -2.80 -6.81
C CYS A 224 -9.23 -2.78 -7.45
N ALA A 225 -8.63 -1.60 -7.62
CA ALA A 225 -7.41 -1.42 -8.42
C ALA A 225 -6.14 -1.20 -7.56
N ALA A 226 -5.29 -2.21 -7.43
CA ALA A 226 -3.93 -2.02 -6.91
C ALA A 226 -2.95 -1.65 -8.05
N PRO A 227 -1.83 -0.94 -7.79
CA PRO A 227 -0.85 -0.57 -8.82
C PRO A 227 -0.29 -1.75 -9.63
N SER A 228 -0.21 -2.96 -9.07
CA SER A 228 0.08 -4.20 -9.81
C SER A 228 -0.76 -4.34 -11.08
N PHE A 229 -2.09 -4.31 -10.95
CA PHE A 229 -3.03 -4.47 -12.07
C PHE A 229 -2.85 -3.38 -13.14
N VAL A 230 -2.48 -2.16 -12.74
CA VAL A 230 -2.25 -1.05 -13.67
C VAL A 230 -0.91 -1.20 -14.41
N ILE A 231 0.15 -1.65 -13.71
CA ILE A 231 1.51 -1.79 -14.25
C ILE A 231 1.66 -3.05 -15.11
N TYR A 232 0.97 -4.14 -14.77
CA TYR A 232 1.12 -5.44 -15.42
C TYR A 232 -0.02 -5.80 -16.40
N ARG A 233 -1.29 -5.51 -16.06
CA ARG A 233 -2.47 -5.79 -16.92
C ARG A 233 -3.05 -4.53 -17.59
N SER A 234 -2.34 -3.39 -17.55
CA SER A 234 -2.76 -2.10 -18.14
C SER A 234 -4.18 -1.63 -17.73
N SER A 235 -4.62 -2.01 -16.51
CA SER A 235 -6.01 -1.93 -16.05
C SER A 235 -6.51 -0.52 -15.68
N ILE A 236 -6.27 0.49 -16.53
CA ILE A 236 -6.63 1.90 -16.30
C ILE A 236 -8.12 2.08 -15.96
N LYS A 237 -9.02 1.31 -16.60
CA LYS A 237 -10.47 1.34 -16.31
C LYS A 237 -10.80 1.06 -14.84
N HIS A 238 -10.04 0.18 -14.19
CA HIS A 238 -10.23 -0.14 -12.78
C HIS A 238 -9.77 1.01 -11.90
N LEU A 239 -8.60 1.59 -12.18
CA LEU A 239 -8.06 2.73 -11.43
C LEU A 239 -9.00 3.94 -11.42
N LEU A 240 -9.63 4.23 -12.56
CA LEU A 240 -10.56 5.35 -12.71
C LEU A 240 -11.92 5.13 -12.03
N LEU A 241 -12.43 3.89 -12.02
CA LEU A 241 -13.79 3.59 -11.55
C LEU A 241 -13.85 3.03 -10.12
N SER A 242 -12.78 2.44 -9.59
CA SER A 242 -12.78 1.83 -8.26
C SER A 242 -12.95 2.80 -7.06
N PRO A 243 -12.64 4.11 -7.15
CA PRO A 243 -13.06 5.09 -6.15
C PRO A 243 -14.58 5.25 -5.99
N PHE A 244 -15.33 4.83 -7.01
CA PHE A 244 -16.80 4.83 -7.06
C PHE A 244 -17.38 3.44 -6.80
N LEU A 245 -16.54 2.42 -6.56
CA LEU A 245 -16.96 1.03 -6.36
C LEU A 245 -17.21 0.74 -4.87
N VAL A 246 -18.45 0.39 -4.56
CA VAL A 246 -18.93 0.03 -3.22
C VAL A 246 -19.41 -1.42 -3.27
N ASP A 247 -18.84 -2.29 -2.45
CA ASP A 247 -19.37 -3.64 -2.30
C ASP A 247 -20.69 -3.58 -1.53
N TRP A 248 -21.66 -4.41 -1.91
CA TRP A 248 -22.99 -4.46 -1.28
C TRP A 248 -23.00 -5.20 0.07
N THR A 249 -21.99 -4.93 0.91
CA THR A 249 -21.89 -5.41 2.29
C THR A 249 -22.21 -4.27 3.25
N LEU A 250 -22.81 -4.58 4.41
CA LEU A 250 -23.16 -3.56 5.41
C LEU A 250 -21.95 -2.70 5.85
N PRO A 251 -20.75 -3.24 6.14
CA PRO A 251 -19.58 -2.42 6.46
C PRO A 251 -19.15 -1.49 5.32
N SER A 252 -19.12 -1.98 4.07
CA SER A 252 -18.74 -1.17 2.91
C SER A 252 -19.74 -0.04 2.64
N ILE A 253 -21.05 -0.31 2.78
CA ILE A 253 -22.12 0.69 2.62
C ILE A 253 -22.03 1.76 3.72
N VAL A 254 -21.83 1.37 4.99
CA VAL A 254 -21.68 2.31 6.11
C VAL A 254 -20.43 3.17 5.95
N LEU A 255 -19.28 2.58 5.59
CA LEU A 255 -18.04 3.32 5.37
C LEU A 255 -18.12 4.25 4.14
N TYR A 256 -18.82 3.85 3.08
CA TYR A 256 -19.07 4.72 1.94
C TYR A 256 -19.99 5.89 2.28
N GLY A 257 -21.09 5.66 3.02
CA GLY A 257 -21.96 6.71 3.53
C GLY A 257 -21.23 7.71 4.43
N TRP A 258 -20.31 7.21 5.27
CA TRP A 258 -19.43 8.03 6.10
C TRP A 258 -18.47 8.88 5.24
N ASN A 259 -17.86 8.31 4.20
CA ASN A 259 -17.01 9.05 3.27
C ASN A 259 -17.76 10.13 2.47
N ILE A 260 -19.02 9.87 2.11
CA ILE A 260 -19.91 10.85 1.48
C ILE A 260 -20.29 11.98 2.46
N LEU A 261 -20.51 11.67 3.74
CA LEU A 261 -20.72 12.67 4.79
C LEU A 261 -19.50 13.59 4.94
N ILE A 262 -18.28 13.02 4.98
CA ILE A 262 -17.02 13.80 5.03
C ILE A 262 -16.89 14.68 3.78
N LEU A 263 -17.20 14.16 2.59
CA LEU A 263 -17.13 14.93 1.35
C LEU A 263 -18.14 16.09 1.32
N GLY A 264 -19.36 15.90 1.82
CA GLY A 264 -20.35 16.96 1.96
C GLY A 264 -19.88 18.10 2.86
N LEU A 265 -19.26 17.77 3.99
CA LEU A 265 -18.64 18.76 4.89
C LEU A 265 -17.46 19.49 4.23
N PHE A 266 -16.66 18.82 3.39
CA PHE A 266 -15.61 19.47 2.60
C PHE A 266 -16.17 20.35 1.49
N GLU A 267 -17.25 19.96 0.81
CA GLU A 267 -17.87 20.80 -0.21
C GLU A 267 -18.42 22.09 0.41
N GLU A 268 -19.09 22.00 1.57
CA GLU A 268 -19.57 23.18 2.31
C GLU A 268 -18.42 24.09 2.78
N SER A 269 -17.34 23.54 3.32
CA SER A 269 -16.23 24.33 3.86
C SER A 269 -15.30 24.91 2.79
N LEU A 270 -15.00 24.14 1.73
CA LEU A 270 -14.01 24.51 0.71
C LEU A 270 -14.61 25.20 -0.52
N ALA A 271 -15.86 24.93 -0.92
CA ALA A 271 -16.42 25.59 -2.10
C ALA A 271 -16.48 27.13 -1.93
N HIS A 272 -16.82 27.63 -0.73
CA HIS A 272 -16.72 29.07 -0.46
C HIS A 272 -15.26 29.56 -0.44
N MET A 273 -14.31 28.78 0.08
CA MET A 273 -12.90 29.18 0.17
C MET A 273 -12.24 29.33 -1.21
N VAL A 274 -12.55 28.42 -2.14
CA VAL A 274 -11.89 28.31 -3.45
C VAL A 274 -12.54 29.20 -4.53
N GLY A 275 -13.74 29.74 -4.28
CA GLY A 275 -14.47 30.63 -5.20
C GLY A 275 -15.60 29.97 -5.98
N GLY A 276 -16.34 29.07 -5.34
CA GLY A 276 -17.56 28.44 -5.85
C GLY A 276 -17.39 26.98 -6.31
N THR A 277 -18.52 26.28 -6.40
CA THR A 277 -18.61 24.84 -6.70
C THR A 277 -17.84 24.42 -7.96
N ARG A 278 -17.84 25.25 -9.03
CA ARG A 278 -17.07 24.96 -10.26
C ARG A 278 -15.58 24.78 -9.99
N ARG A 279 -14.98 25.66 -9.16
CA ARG A 279 -13.55 25.57 -8.81
C ARG A 279 -13.28 24.43 -7.81
N PHE A 280 -14.24 24.10 -6.95
CA PHE A 280 -14.16 22.90 -6.09
C PHE A 280 -14.18 21.60 -6.92
N VAL A 281 -14.97 21.51 -7.99
CA VAL A 281 -14.92 20.39 -8.95
C VAL A 281 -13.57 20.31 -9.64
N GLN A 282 -13.01 21.44 -10.10
CA GLN A 282 -11.66 21.47 -10.70
C GLN A 282 -10.58 21.02 -9.72
N LEU A 283 -10.66 21.44 -8.45
CA LEU A 283 -9.79 20.97 -7.38
C LEU A 283 -9.94 19.45 -7.17
N LEU A 284 -11.16 18.92 -7.10
CA LEU A 284 -11.40 17.49 -6.91
C LEU A 284 -10.85 16.64 -8.08
N ILE A 285 -11.03 17.07 -9.32
CA ILE A 285 -10.47 16.41 -10.51
C ILE A 285 -8.93 16.46 -10.51
N THR A 286 -8.35 17.60 -10.10
CA THR A 286 -6.89 17.76 -9.96
C THR A 286 -6.34 16.84 -8.88
N LEU A 287 -6.98 16.79 -7.70
CA LEU A 287 -6.62 15.87 -6.61
C LEU A 287 -6.73 14.41 -7.07
N PHE A 288 -7.83 14.04 -7.74
CA PHE A 288 -8.06 12.68 -8.24
C PHE A 288 -6.95 12.20 -9.16
N THR A 289 -6.66 12.99 -10.20
CA THR A 289 -5.64 12.67 -11.22
C THR A 289 -4.23 12.66 -10.64
N THR A 290 -3.87 13.63 -9.81
CA THR A 290 -2.51 13.73 -9.23
C THR A 290 -2.26 12.69 -8.14
N VAL A 291 -3.23 12.38 -7.26
CA VAL A 291 -3.12 11.25 -6.31
C VAL A 291 -2.95 9.94 -7.08
N SER A 292 -3.78 9.68 -8.09
CA SER A 292 -3.70 8.43 -8.88
C SER A 292 -2.37 8.30 -9.62
N ALA A 293 -1.89 9.37 -10.27
CA ALA A 293 -0.61 9.38 -10.98
C ALA A 293 0.58 9.19 -10.03
N LEU A 294 0.61 9.91 -8.89
CA LEU A 294 1.62 9.72 -7.84
C LEU A 294 1.61 8.27 -7.33
N ARG A 295 0.42 7.68 -7.16
CA ARG A 295 0.28 6.33 -6.62
C ARG A 295 0.76 5.25 -7.59
N ILE A 296 0.53 5.41 -8.90
CA ILE A 296 1.16 4.57 -9.95
C ILE A 296 2.67 4.77 -9.92
N ALA A 297 3.17 6.02 -9.84
CA ALA A 297 4.60 6.31 -9.87
C ALA A 297 5.33 5.68 -8.66
N LEU A 298 4.81 5.83 -7.44
CA LEU A 298 5.33 5.16 -6.25
C LEU A 298 5.27 3.63 -6.39
N GLY A 299 4.16 3.09 -6.93
CA GLY A 299 4.04 1.67 -7.26
C GLY A 299 5.14 1.21 -8.21
N TYR A 300 5.35 1.90 -9.32
CA TYR A 300 6.38 1.60 -10.32
C TYR A 300 7.81 1.69 -9.74
N LEU A 301 8.06 2.72 -8.91
CA LEU A 301 9.35 2.93 -8.26
C LEU A 301 9.71 1.75 -7.34
N PHE A 302 8.83 1.43 -6.39
CA PHE A 302 8.99 0.33 -5.43
C PHE A 302 8.74 -1.07 -6.03
N THR A 303 8.66 -1.24 -7.35
CA THR A 303 8.41 -2.54 -8.00
C THR A 303 9.36 -2.82 -9.17
N LYS A 304 9.40 -1.93 -10.17
CA LYS A 304 10.09 -2.17 -11.43
C LYS A 304 11.43 -1.45 -11.55
N SER A 305 11.59 -0.24 -10.98
CA SER A 305 12.83 0.53 -11.21
C SER A 305 13.98 0.20 -10.25
N THR A 306 13.73 0.01 -8.95
CA THR A 306 14.82 -0.30 -7.99
C THR A 306 14.99 -1.81 -7.71
N GLY A 307 14.19 -2.67 -8.36
CA GLY A 307 13.97 -4.10 -8.00
C GLY A 307 15.21 -4.96 -7.85
N TRP A 308 16.25 -4.65 -8.62
CA TRP A 308 17.49 -5.41 -8.73
C TRP A 308 18.68 -4.68 -8.10
N ALA A 309 18.47 -3.46 -7.59
CA ALA A 309 19.53 -2.54 -7.19
C ALA A 309 19.48 -2.16 -5.70
N VAL A 310 18.29 -2.10 -5.10
CA VAL A 310 18.13 -1.80 -3.66
C VAL A 310 17.00 -2.66 -3.06
N PRO A 311 17.24 -3.96 -2.78
CA PRO A 311 16.26 -4.89 -2.20
C PRO A 311 15.53 -4.37 -0.95
N SER A 312 16.21 -3.58 -0.11
CA SER A 312 15.62 -2.99 1.10
C SER A 312 14.49 -1.98 0.86
N LEU A 313 14.25 -1.56 -0.38
CA LEU A 313 13.12 -0.71 -0.77
C LEU A 313 11.88 -1.51 -1.24
N PHE A 314 11.92 -2.85 -1.20
CA PHE A 314 10.89 -3.72 -1.81
C PHE A 314 9.81 -4.24 -0.87
N PHE A 315 9.97 -4.04 0.44
CA PHE A 315 8.97 -4.41 1.46
C PHE A 315 7.68 -3.55 1.43
N SER A 316 7.46 -2.79 0.35
CA SER A 316 6.37 -1.83 0.27
C SER A 316 5.08 -2.50 -0.20
N ASN A 317 4.14 -2.67 0.74
CA ASN A 317 2.74 -3.04 0.45
C ASN A 317 2.06 -2.09 -0.57
N ALA A 318 2.67 -0.97 -0.94
CA ALA A 318 2.22 -0.04 -1.96
C ALA A 318 1.81 -0.69 -3.30
N ILE A 319 2.42 -1.81 -3.74
CA ILE A 319 1.99 -2.48 -4.98
C ILE A 319 0.64 -3.19 -4.84
N HIS A 320 0.35 -3.78 -3.69
CA HIS A 320 -0.88 -4.57 -3.42
C HIS A 320 -2.00 -3.72 -2.82
N GLU A 321 -1.68 -2.61 -2.14
CA GLU A 321 -2.66 -1.72 -1.52
C GLU A 321 -3.67 -1.20 -2.56
N CYS A 322 -4.94 -1.52 -2.33
CA CYS A 322 -5.95 -1.52 -3.38
C CYS A 322 -6.83 -0.26 -3.33
N ASN A 323 -7.06 0.39 -4.49
CA ASN A 323 -7.88 1.58 -4.61
C ASN A 323 -9.37 1.26 -4.50
N GLN A 324 -10.02 1.62 -3.38
CA GLN A 324 -11.47 1.54 -3.25
C GLN A 324 -12.02 2.70 -2.41
N GLY A 325 -13.11 3.30 -2.87
CA GLY A 325 -13.73 4.45 -2.19
C GLY A 325 -12.88 5.74 -2.26
N LEU A 326 -13.22 6.70 -1.38
CA LEU A 326 -12.75 8.09 -1.50
C LEU A 326 -11.61 8.48 -0.55
N ALA A 327 -11.21 7.59 0.36
CA ALA A 327 -10.27 7.85 1.46
C ALA A 327 -9.02 8.70 1.09
N PRO A 328 -8.22 8.38 0.06
CA PRO A 328 -7.00 9.14 -0.23
C PRO A 328 -7.28 10.58 -0.67
N PHE A 329 -8.40 10.83 -1.35
CA PHE A 329 -8.81 12.18 -1.75
C PHE A 329 -9.35 12.97 -0.56
N LEU A 330 -10.00 12.30 0.41
CA LEU A 330 -10.40 12.91 1.68
C LEU A 330 -9.18 13.34 2.50
N PHE A 331 -8.15 12.49 2.64
CA PHE A 331 -6.88 12.89 3.29
C PHE A 331 -6.22 14.09 2.59
N ALA A 332 -6.26 14.15 1.26
CA ALA A 332 -5.76 15.31 0.52
C ALA A 332 -6.58 16.59 0.82
N LEU A 333 -7.91 16.48 0.93
CA LEU A 333 -8.80 17.58 1.31
C LEU A 333 -8.62 18.03 2.78
N VAL A 334 -8.26 17.13 3.71
CA VAL A 334 -7.87 17.51 5.10
C VAL A 334 -6.69 18.49 5.06
N VAL A 335 -5.69 18.26 4.20
CA VAL A 335 -4.53 19.17 4.05
C VAL A 335 -4.93 20.49 3.40
N VAL A 336 -5.81 20.49 2.39
CA VAL A 336 -6.33 21.73 1.79
C VAL A 336 -7.12 22.57 2.79
N GLN A 337 -7.94 21.94 3.64
CA GLN A 337 -8.66 22.61 4.73
C GLN A 337 -7.72 23.22 5.80
N SER A 338 -6.45 22.82 5.87
CA SER A 338 -5.48 23.41 6.79
C SER A 338 -5.24 24.92 6.56
N LEU A 339 -5.51 25.45 5.35
CA LEU A 339 -5.52 26.90 5.11
C LEU A 339 -6.46 27.62 6.09
N SER A 340 -7.58 27.00 6.42
CA SER A 340 -8.60 27.47 7.36
C SER A 340 -8.61 26.65 8.66
N ILE A 341 -7.43 26.28 9.19
CA ILE A 341 -7.26 25.50 10.43
C ILE A 341 -7.91 26.11 11.70
N ASN A 342 -8.19 27.42 11.68
CA ASN A 342 -8.83 28.12 12.79
C ASN A 342 -10.37 28.00 12.77
N ASP A 343 -10.96 27.58 11.65
CA ASP A 343 -12.40 27.40 11.51
C ASP A 343 -12.94 26.37 12.51
N LYS A 344 -14.13 26.64 13.04
CA LYS A 344 -14.82 25.76 14.00
C LYS A 344 -16.23 25.43 13.54
N TYR A 345 -16.65 24.21 13.85
CA TYR A 345 -18.06 23.88 14.03
C TYR A 345 -18.44 24.20 15.47
N ILE A 346 -19.53 24.93 15.67
CA ILE A 346 -20.11 25.23 16.97
C ILE A 346 -21.30 24.30 17.17
N LEU A 347 -21.25 23.48 18.21
CA LEU A 347 -22.24 22.46 18.53
C LEU A 347 -22.93 22.90 19.83
N ILE A 348 -24.17 23.39 19.69
CA ILE A 348 -24.98 23.96 20.77
C ILE A 348 -25.96 22.88 21.23
N TYR A 349 -25.87 22.50 22.50
CA TYR A 349 -26.72 21.48 23.12
C TYR A 349 -27.54 22.10 24.25
N GLY A 350 -28.83 21.76 24.34
CA GLY A 350 -29.71 22.14 25.45
C GLY A 350 -30.99 22.85 25.01
N HIS A 351 -31.71 23.38 25.99
CA HIS A 351 -32.81 24.33 25.76
C HIS A 351 -32.25 25.75 25.60
N GLU A 352 -33.07 26.72 25.18
CA GLU A 352 -32.56 28.00 24.65
C GLU A 352 -31.83 28.87 25.71
N GLU A 353 -32.03 28.59 27.00
CA GLU A 353 -31.40 29.28 28.12
C GLU A 353 -30.04 28.65 28.53
N SER A 354 -29.89 27.33 28.36
CA SER A 354 -28.68 26.58 28.75
C SER A 354 -27.57 26.71 27.69
N ASN A 355 -26.65 27.66 27.88
CA ASN A 355 -25.66 28.09 26.88
C ASN A 355 -24.45 27.12 26.67
N HIS A 356 -24.66 25.81 26.67
CA HIS A 356 -23.58 24.83 26.45
C HIS A 356 -23.16 24.77 24.96
N LYS A 357 -22.03 25.44 24.66
CA LYS A 357 -21.45 25.55 23.32
C LYS A 357 -20.12 24.78 23.25
N LEU A 358 -20.13 23.62 22.59
CA LEU A 358 -18.91 22.87 22.29
C LEU A 358 -18.36 23.35 20.94
N THR A 359 -17.09 23.79 20.87
CA THR A 359 -16.48 24.21 19.59
C THR A 359 -15.40 23.24 19.15
N VAL A 360 -15.55 22.64 17.97
CA VAL A 360 -14.62 21.65 17.40
C VAL A 360 -13.98 22.23 16.13
N ARG A 361 -12.65 22.18 15.99
CA ARG A 361 -11.96 22.67 14.79
C ARG A 361 -12.29 21.77 13.59
N LYS A 362 -12.61 22.35 12.43
CA LYS A 362 -13.05 21.59 11.23
C LYS A 362 -12.04 20.52 10.83
N VAL A 363 -10.76 20.92 10.72
CA VAL A 363 -9.63 20.03 10.38
C VAL A 363 -9.52 18.85 11.36
N THR A 364 -9.68 19.08 12.67
CA THR A 364 -9.60 18.02 13.68
C THR A 364 -10.75 17.02 13.54
N LEU A 365 -11.97 17.50 13.32
CA LEU A 365 -13.12 16.63 13.08
C LEU A 365 -12.95 15.82 11.79
N GLN A 366 -12.63 16.49 10.67
CA GLN A 366 -12.48 15.85 9.36
C GLN A 366 -11.30 14.86 9.31
N LEU A 367 -10.20 15.12 10.05
CA LEU A 367 -9.13 14.16 10.24
C LEU A 367 -9.61 12.91 11.00
N MET A 368 -10.24 13.08 12.17
CA MET A 368 -10.77 11.96 12.95
C MET A 368 -11.80 11.13 12.17
N MET A 369 -12.67 11.78 11.39
CA MET A 369 -13.61 11.09 10.51
C MET A 369 -12.89 10.35 9.38
N SER A 370 -11.84 10.94 8.78
CA SER A 370 -11.06 10.29 7.71
C SER A 370 -10.31 9.04 8.21
N LEU A 371 -9.80 9.07 9.45
CA LEU A 371 -9.13 7.93 10.09
C LEU A 371 -10.04 6.71 10.28
N VAL A 372 -11.37 6.86 10.26
CA VAL A 372 -12.31 5.72 10.27
C VAL A 372 -12.09 4.77 9.08
N ASN A 373 -11.55 5.26 7.95
CA ASN A 373 -11.19 4.41 6.81
C ASN A 373 -10.12 3.35 7.12
N TYR A 374 -9.29 3.56 8.16
CA TYR A 374 -8.31 2.57 8.59
C TYR A 374 -8.92 1.38 9.34
N THR A 375 -10.20 1.44 9.74
CA THR A 375 -10.83 0.33 10.49
C THR A 375 -11.03 -0.94 9.67
N SER A 376 -11.08 -0.83 8.33
CA SER A 376 -11.35 -1.96 7.43
C SER A 376 -10.08 -2.63 6.88
N LYS A 377 -9.11 -1.83 6.42
CA LYS A 377 -7.83 -2.30 5.85
C LYS A 377 -6.72 -1.26 6.07
N ASN A 378 -5.47 -1.73 6.03
CA ASN A 378 -4.31 -0.84 5.94
C ASN A 378 -4.28 -0.12 4.58
N ILE A 379 -4.25 1.22 4.62
CA ILE A 379 -4.23 2.11 3.46
C ILE A 379 -3.14 3.19 3.59
N LEU A 380 -1.98 2.83 4.17
CA LEU A 380 -0.84 3.73 4.41
C LEU A 380 -0.40 4.49 3.16
N TRP A 381 -0.09 3.79 2.08
CA TRP A 381 0.50 4.41 0.89
C TRP A 381 -0.53 5.23 0.10
N TRP A 382 -1.80 4.82 0.10
CA TRP A 382 -2.91 5.64 -0.40
C TRP A 382 -3.09 6.93 0.39
N SER A 383 -3.15 6.85 1.72
CA SER A 383 -3.35 8.01 2.59
C SER A 383 -2.15 8.96 2.56
N LEU A 384 -0.92 8.42 2.54
CA LEU A 384 0.31 9.19 2.39
C LEU A 384 0.41 9.88 1.02
N SER A 385 -0.02 9.21 -0.06
CA SER A 385 -0.14 9.84 -1.39
C SER A 385 -1.17 10.98 -1.37
N GLY A 386 -2.28 10.79 -0.67
CA GLY A 386 -3.28 11.84 -0.41
C GLY A 386 -2.68 13.04 0.33
N LEU A 387 -2.00 12.82 1.45
CA LEU A 387 -1.36 13.87 2.25
C LEU A 387 -0.30 14.65 1.45
N LEU A 388 0.58 13.96 0.70
CA LEU A 388 1.64 14.59 -0.08
C LEU A 388 1.08 15.42 -1.25
N THR A 389 0.14 14.86 -2.00
CA THR A 389 -0.55 15.58 -3.08
C THR A 389 -1.35 16.77 -2.53
N GLY A 390 -2.05 16.58 -1.41
CA GLY A 390 -2.75 17.64 -0.69
C GLY A 390 -1.81 18.78 -0.26
N PHE A 391 -0.62 18.47 0.27
CA PHE A 391 0.39 19.46 0.63
C PHE A 391 0.83 20.28 -0.58
N ILE A 392 1.20 19.61 -1.68
CA ILE A 392 1.65 20.26 -2.92
C ILE A 392 0.55 21.15 -3.51
N ILE A 393 -0.67 20.62 -3.65
CA ILE A 393 -1.80 21.38 -4.19
C ILE A 393 -2.19 22.54 -3.27
N THR A 394 -2.07 22.42 -1.95
CA THR A 394 -2.37 23.52 -1.02
C THR A 394 -1.38 24.68 -1.18
N VAL A 395 -0.09 24.40 -1.39
CA VAL A 395 0.93 25.42 -1.67
C VAL A 395 0.67 26.12 -3.01
N ILE A 396 0.35 25.36 -4.06
CA ILE A 396 0.01 25.89 -5.39
C ILE A 396 -1.26 26.74 -5.33
N LEU A 397 -2.32 26.23 -4.68
CA LEU A 397 -3.60 26.91 -4.53
C LEU A 397 -3.45 28.23 -3.74
N GLN A 398 -2.65 28.23 -2.68
CA GLN A 398 -2.34 29.45 -1.92
C GLN A 398 -1.59 30.48 -2.77
N ALA A 399 -0.69 30.04 -3.67
CA ALA A 399 0.00 30.94 -4.60
C ALA A 399 -0.95 31.52 -5.66
N LEU A 400 -1.82 30.69 -6.25
CA LEU A 400 -2.81 31.11 -7.24
C LEU A 400 -3.85 32.08 -6.64
N LEU A 401 -4.46 31.74 -5.50
CA LEU A 401 -5.42 32.61 -4.81
C LEU A 401 -4.76 33.93 -4.34
N ALA A 402 -3.45 33.94 -4.10
CA ALA A 402 -2.70 35.16 -3.80
C ALA A 402 -2.38 35.99 -5.05
N PHE A 403 -2.24 35.38 -6.22
CA PHE A 403 -2.09 36.08 -7.49
C PHE A 403 -3.41 36.73 -7.92
N GLU A 404 -4.50 35.97 -7.95
CA GLU A 404 -5.84 36.47 -8.33
C GLU A 404 -6.27 37.68 -7.47
N LYS A 405 -6.18 37.56 -6.14
CA LYS A 405 -6.53 38.65 -5.22
C LYS A 405 -5.68 39.90 -5.40
N ARG A 406 -4.45 39.79 -5.91
CA ARG A 406 -3.60 40.94 -6.24
C ARG A 406 -4.05 41.62 -7.52
N GLU A 407 -4.47 40.86 -8.54
CA GLU A 407 -5.03 41.41 -9.78
C GLU A 407 -6.38 42.11 -9.52
N ASP A 408 -7.30 41.45 -8.80
CA ASP A 408 -8.63 42.00 -8.52
C ASP A 408 -8.59 43.20 -7.55
N SER A 409 -7.52 43.35 -6.75
CA SER A 409 -7.28 44.57 -5.95
C SER A 409 -7.14 45.85 -6.79
N GLY A 410 -6.95 45.75 -8.11
CA GLY A 410 -6.99 46.87 -9.04
C GLY A 410 -8.38 47.23 -9.57
N LYS A 411 -9.41 46.41 -9.29
CA LYS A 411 -10.75 46.49 -9.91
C LYS A 411 -11.86 46.85 -8.90
N VAL A 412 -11.64 46.55 -7.62
CA VAL A 412 -12.63 46.75 -6.53
C VAL A 412 -12.83 48.23 -6.18
N LYS A 413 -14.10 48.61 -5.97
CA LYS A 413 -14.53 49.97 -5.59
C LYS A 413 -15.10 50.08 -4.17
N ASP A 414 -15.33 48.96 -3.49
CA ASP A 414 -15.82 48.92 -2.11
C ASP A 414 -14.65 49.14 -1.14
N MET A 415 -14.74 50.16 -0.27
CA MET A 415 -13.63 50.52 0.62
C MET A 415 -13.39 49.49 1.73
N THR A 416 -14.42 48.76 2.16
CA THR A 416 -14.32 47.68 3.15
C THR A 416 -13.60 46.46 2.57
N GLU A 417 -13.94 46.08 1.34
CA GLU A 417 -13.26 45.00 0.63
C GLU A 417 -11.81 45.41 0.28
N PHE A 418 -11.62 46.65 -0.18
CA PHE A 418 -10.31 47.24 -0.49
C PHE A 418 -9.33 47.16 0.69
N ILE A 419 -9.74 47.47 1.93
CA ILE A 419 -8.88 47.36 3.12
C ILE A 419 -8.35 45.91 3.31
N THR A 420 -9.20 44.90 3.09
CA THR A 420 -8.78 43.49 3.21
C THR A 420 -7.85 43.05 2.08
N LEU A 421 -8.11 43.52 0.85
CA LEU A 421 -7.28 43.27 -0.32
C LEU A 421 -5.93 44.01 -0.23
N GLU A 422 -5.90 45.21 0.33
CA GLU A 422 -4.67 45.97 0.50
C GLU A 422 -3.74 45.31 1.54
N HIS A 423 -4.29 44.76 2.63
CA HIS A 423 -3.51 43.93 3.55
C HIS A 423 -2.92 42.69 2.85
N TYR A 424 -3.66 42.09 1.91
CA TYR A 424 -3.21 40.97 1.07
C TYR A 424 -2.18 41.38 0.00
N ARG A 425 -2.22 42.64 -0.45
CA ARG A 425 -1.28 43.24 -1.40
C ARG A 425 0.05 43.63 -0.72
N ARG A 426 -0.02 44.21 0.47
CA ARG A 426 1.15 44.61 1.30
C ARG A 426 1.88 43.40 1.90
N THR A 427 1.20 42.27 2.13
CA THR A 427 1.87 41.04 2.57
C THR A 427 2.63 40.38 1.41
N PRO A 428 3.95 40.10 1.54
CA PRO A 428 4.73 39.47 0.47
C PRO A 428 4.35 38.00 0.32
N LEU A 429 4.23 37.55 -0.93
CA LEU A 429 3.73 36.22 -1.30
C LEU A 429 4.47 35.06 -0.62
N TRP A 430 5.78 35.20 -0.36
CA TRP A 430 6.55 34.18 0.37
C TRP A 430 6.06 33.98 1.83
N ARG A 431 5.57 35.01 2.52
CA ARG A 431 5.01 34.88 3.88
C ARG A 431 3.66 34.17 3.86
N LEU A 432 2.85 34.40 2.83
CA LEU A 432 1.58 33.71 2.63
C LEU A 432 1.80 32.22 2.32
N ILE A 433 2.75 31.90 1.44
CA ILE A 433 3.17 30.52 1.17
C ILE A 433 3.77 29.87 2.43
N LEU A 434 4.67 30.54 3.16
CA LEU A 434 5.23 29.99 4.40
C LEU A 434 4.18 29.77 5.49
N SER A 435 3.13 30.60 5.55
CA SER A 435 1.98 30.38 6.44
C SER A 435 1.20 29.11 6.06
N ALA A 436 0.94 28.89 4.77
CA ALA A 436 0.32 27.66 4.27
C ALA A 436 1.20 26.44 4.53
N ILE A 437 2.51 26.50 4.23
CA ILE A 437 3.47 25.43 4.53
C ILE A 437 3.45 25.06 6.01
N LYS A 438 3.49 26.04 6.92
CA LYS A 438 3.42 25.79 8.37
C LYS A 438 2.10 25.12 8.79
N LYS A 439 0.97 25.54 8.22
CA LYS A 439 -0.36 24.93 8.46
C LYS A 439 -0.45 23.49 7.93
N CYS A 440 0.01 23.25 6.71
CA CYS A 440 0.04 21.93 6.08
C CYS A 440 0.97 20.98 6.84
N ALA A 441 2.19 21.45 7.18
CA ALA A 441 3.17 20.68 7.94
C ALA A 441 2.63 20.27 9.31
N LEU A 442 1.94 21.15 10.04
CA LEU A 442 1.31 20.79 11.31
C LEU A 442 0.31 19.63 11.17
N VAL A 443 -0.53 19.65 10.13
CA VAL A 443 -1.49 18.57 9.85
C VAL A 443 -0.78 17.27 9.45
N VAL A 444 0.22 17.34 8.57
CA VAL A 444 0.98 16.16 8.11
C VAL A 444 1.81 15.54 9.25
N THR A 445 2.49 16.35 10.06
CA THR A 445 3.31 15.90 11.20
C THR A 445 2.47 15.28 12.32
N ILE A 446 1.20 15.69 12.50
CA ILE A 446 0.28 15.00 13.41
C ILE A 446 -0.26 13.71 12.78
N THR A 447 -0.59 13.73 11.49
CA THR A 447 -1.26 12.60 10.82
C THR A 447 -0.29 11.44 10.55
N VAL A 448 0.92 11.69 10.07
CA VAL A 448 1.84 10.61 9.64
C VAL A 448 2.22 9.64 10.77
N PRO A 449 2.61 10.08 11.99
CA PRO A 449 2.87 9.15 13.11
C PRO A 449 1.65 8.30 13.47
N ILE A 450 0.46 8.90 13.37
CA ILE A 450 -0.84 8.23 13.51
C ILE A 450 -0.98 7.10 12.46
N LEU A 451 -0.78 7.41 11.16
CA LEU A 451 -0.88 6.40 10.09
C LEU A 451 0.17 5.30 10.23
N MET A 452 1.38 5.64 10.70
CA MET A 452 2.46 4.68 10.95
C MET A 452 2.13 3.73 12.11
N ALA A 453 1.48 4.22 13.18
CA ALA A 453 1.02 3.38 14.29
C ALA A 453 -0.08 2.40 13.84
N TRP A 454 -1.06 2.87 13.05
CA TRP A 454 -2.07 1.99 12.44
C TRP A 454 -1.45 0.98 11.47
N ASN A 455 -0.48 1.40 10.65
CA ASN A 455 0.26 0.47 9.80
C ASN A 455 0.97 -0.61 10.65
N ALA A 456 1.72 -0.22 11.68
CA ALA A 456 2.44 -1.15 12.56
C ALA A 456 1.50 -2.14 13.29
N TYR A 457 0.27 -1.74 13.60
CA TYR A 457 -0.78 -2.64 14.09
C TYR A 457 -1.21 -3.65 13.02
N TYR A 458 -1.50 -3.20 11.79
CA TYR A 458 -1.94 -4.09 10.70
C TYR A 458 -0.83 -4.94 10.08
N THR A 459 0.43 -4.52 10.15
CA THR A 459 1.60 -5.29 9.71
C THR A 459 2.25 -6.05 10.87
N ARG A 460 1.59 -6.15 12.03
CA ARG A 460 2.08 -6.96 13.15
C ARG A 460 2.09 -8.43 12.73
N GLU A 461 3.25 -9.06 12.86
CA GLU A 461 3.43 -10.48 12.53
C GLU A 461 2.53 -11.36 13.41
N VAL A 462 1.58 -12.05 12.78
CA VAL A 462 0.93 -13.22 13.37
C VAL A 462 1.94 -14.35 13.30
N LYS A 463 2.56 -14.66 14.44
CA LYS A 463 3.40 -15.86 14.59
C LYS A 463 2.49 -17.08 14.64
N VAL A 464 2.53 -17.89 13.59
CA VAL A 464 1.84 -19.18 13.56
C VAL A 464 2.54 -20.10 14.55
N THR A 465 1.78 -20.67 15.48
CA THR A 465 2.34 -21.68 16.40
C THR A 465 2.52 -23.01 15.66
N PRO A 466 3.49 -23.86 16.05
CA PRO A 466 3.63 -25.18 15.44
C PRO A 466 2.34 -26.03 15.55
N ALA A 467 1.59 -25.88 16.65
CA ALA A 467 0.31 -26.55 16.83
C ALA A 467 -0.73 -26.13 15.77
N GLU A 468 -0.88 -24.84 15.47
CA GLU A 468 -1.77 -24.35 14.41
C GLU A 468 -1.34 -24.86 13.03
N LEU A 469 -0.04 -24.83 12.73
CA LEU A 469 0.52 -25.38 11.48
C LEU A 469 0.23 -26.89 11.34
N ASN A 470 0.24 -27.65 12.45
CA ASN A 470 -0.10 -29.07 12.44
C ASN A 470 -1.58 -29.34 12.09
N THR A 471 -2.50 -28.37 12.28
CA THR A 471 -3.92 -28.50 11.89
C THR A 471 -4.20 -28.30 10.39
N VAL A 472 -3.19 -27.96 9.59
CA VAL A 472 -3.34 -27.59 8.17
C VAL A 472 -3.80 -28.75 7.28
N SER A 473 -3.43 -29.98 7.62
CA SER A 473 -3.91 -31.21 6.97
C SER A 473 -3.78 -32.41 7.92
N GLN A 474 -4.41 -33.53 7.58
CA GLN A 474 -4.31 -34.82 8.29
C GLN A 474 -3.32 -35.81 7.65
N ASP A 475 -2.76 -35.51 6.48
CA ASP A 475 -1.83 -36.39 5.73
C ASP A 475 -0.64 -36.86 6.58
N ARG A 476 -0.13 -38.08 6.33
CA ARG A 476 0.96 -38.66 7.13
C ARG A 476 2.17 -37.72 7.32
N TYR A 477 2.59 -37.04 6.27
CA TYR A 477 3.58 -35.97 6.33
C TYR A 477 2.96 -34.62 5.91
N LEU A 478 3.33 -33.53 6.59
CA LEU A 478 2.98 -32.18 6.16
C LEU A 478 3.91 -31.75 5.01
N PHE A 479 5.21 -32.05 5.14
CA PHE A 479 6.23 -31.70 4.16
C PHE A 479 7.17 -32.88 3.84
N THR A 480 7.28 -33.20 2.55
CA THR A 480 8.41 -33.94 2.00
C THR A 480 9.28 -33.00 1.19
N PHE A 481 10.43 -32.60 1.73
CA PHE A 481 11.45 -31.87 0.98
C PHE A 481 12.18 -32.82 0.03
N VAL A 482 12.50 -32.36 -1.17
CA VAL A 482 13.23 -33.11 -2.19
C VAL A 482 14.44 -32.29 -2.60
N PHE A 483 15.57 -32.55 -1.94
CA PHE A 483 16.86 -31.94 -2.22
C PHE A 483 17.55 -32.70 -3.34
N MET A 484 17.57 -32.10 -4.52
CA MET A 484 18.21 -32.63 -5.72
C MET A 484 19.67 -32.20 -5.78
N THR A 485 20.58 -33.14 -6.03
CA THR A 485 22.01 -32.85 -6.07
C THR A 485 22.72 -33.64 -7.17
N ALA A 486 23.64 -32.97 -7.85
CA ALA A 486 24.41 -33.49 -8.98
C ALA A 486 25.90 -33.08 -8.84
N PRO A 487 26.83 -33.84 -9.43
CA PRO A 487 28.24 -33.45 -9.49
C PRO A 487 28.42 -32.06 -10.14
N ARG A 488 29.25 -31.21 -9.53
CA ARG A 488 29.55 -29.84 -10.00
C ARG A 488 31.05 -29.65 -10.12
N ARG A 489 31.51 -28.84 -11.08
CA ARG A 489 32.95 -28.62 -11.32
C ARG A 489 33.64 -28.07 -10.06
N GLY A 490 34.58 -28.85 -9.53
CA GLY A 490 35.36 -28.51 -8.33
C GLY A 490 34.71 -28.90 -6.99
N ASP A 491 33.68 -29.75 -7.03
CA ASP A 491 33.01 -30.36 -5.85
C ASP A 491 32.73 -29.39 -4.69
N PRO A 492 32.05 -28.25 -4.93
CA PRO A 492 31.67 -27.33 -3.86
C PRO A 492 30.65 -27.96 -2.90
N ALA A 493 30.90 -27.83 -1.60
CA ALA A 493 30.04 -28.35 -0.52
C ALA A 493 28.74 -27.55 -0.31
N TYR A 494 27.98 -27.31 -1.39
CA TYR A 494 26.68 -26.63 -1.31
C TYR A 494 25.64 -27.49 -0.62
N LEU A 495 25.54 -28.78 -0.98
CA LEU A 495 24.58 -29.71 -0.38
C LEU A 495 24.64 -29.71 1.15
N THR A 496 25.84 -29.78 1.73
CA THR A 496 26.03 -29.73 3.19
C THR A 496 25.53 -28.40 3.77
N ARG A 497 25.92 -27.25 3.21
CA ARG A 497 25.50 -25.91 3.66
C ARG A 497 24.00 -25.66 3.53
N THR A 498 23.42 -26.17 2.46
CA THR A 498 21.98 -26.11 2.22
C THR A 498 21.29 -26.94 3.30
N LEU A 499 21.64 -28.21 3.49
CA LEU A 499 21.05 -29.06 4.53
C LEU A 499 21.26 -28.50 5.96
N GLU A 500 22.44 -27.95 6.27
CA GLU A 500 22.72 -27.22 7.52
C GLU A 500 21.67 -26.12 7.77
N SER A 501 21.34 -25.30 6.76
CA SER A 501 20.39 -24.19 6.91
C SER A 501 18.95 -24.62 7.21
N TYR A 502 18.50 -25.79 6.71
CA TYR A 502 17.19 -26.35 7.05
C TYR A 502 17.24 -27.04 8.43
N LEU A 503 18.24 -27.89 8.67
CA LEU A 503 18.39 -28.61 9.93
C LEU A 503 18.66 -27.69 11.13
N ALA A 504 19.26 -26.51 10.94
CA ALA A 504 19.41 -25.49 11.97
C ALA A 504 18.05 -25.08 12.56
N ASN A 505 17.01 -25.01 11.72
CA ASN A 505 15.66 -24.61 12.11
C ASN A 505 14.80 -25.75 12.65
N TRP A 506 15.15 -27.01 12.35
CA TRP A 506 14.37 -28.17 12.79
C TRP A 506 14.87 -28.69 14.15
N PRO A 507 14.02 -28.81 15.19
CA PRO A 507 14.43 -29.27 16.51
C PRO A 507 14.70 -30.77 16.53
N GLU A 508 15.60 -31.24 17.41
CA GLU A 508 15.81 -32.68 17.64
C GLU A 508 14.60 -33.31 18.34
N ASN A 509 14.17 -32.67 19.45
CA ASN A 509 13.13 -33.12 20.35
C ASN A 509 11.88 -32.20 20.32
N PRO A 510 11.13 -32.15 19.20
CA PRO A 510 9.87 -31.41 19.13
C PRO A 510 8.77 -32.03 20.01
N PRO A 511 7.84 -31.22 20.55
CA PRO A 511 6.68 -31.71 21.29
C PRO A 511 5.82 -32.71 20.50
N ALA A 512 5.07 -33.59 21.18
CA ALA A 512 4.31 -34.66 20.54
C ALA A 512 3.35 -34.17 19.42
N HIS A 513 2.67 -33.05 19.61
CA HIS A 513 1.74 -32.46 18.64
C HIS A 513 2.40 -31.47 17.66
N SER A 514 3.71 -31.59 17.45
CA SER A 514 4.49 -30.69 16.58
C SER A 514 4.55 -31.19 15.13
N PRO A 515 4.45 -30.29 14.13
CA PRO A 515 4.49 -30.65 12.71
C PRO A 515 5.87 -31.17 12.28
N TYR A 516 6.95 -30.90 13.04
CA TYR A 516 8.27 -31.44 12.75
C TYR A 516 8.30 -32.99 12.78
N HIS A 517 7.46 -33.67 13.56
CA HIS A 517 7.34 -35.14 13.47
C HIS A 517 6.69 -35.62 12.16
N ARG A 518 6.02 -34.73 11.43
CA ARG A 518 5.43 -34.92 10.10
C ARG A 518 6.27 -34.27 8.99
N MET A 519 7.57 -34.05 9.22
CA MET A 519 8.50 -33.50 8.24
C MET A 519 9.61 -34.49 7.91
N GLN A 520 9.97 -34.56 6.62
CA GLN A 520 11.08 -35.36 6.13
C GLN A 520 11.73 -34.69 4.91
N ALA A 521 12.99 -35.03 4.66
CA ALA A 521 13.75 -34.58 3.50
C ALA A 521 14.38 -35.77 2.79
N ILE A 522 14.06 -35.94 1.51
CA ILE A 522 14.73 -36.85 0.60
C ILE A 522 15.93 -36.10 0.04
N VAL A 523 17.13 -36.65 0.21
CA VAL A 523 18.33 -36.19 -0.52
C VAL A 523 18.52 -37.15 -1.69
N TYR A 524 18.30 -36.64 -2.89
CA TYR A 524 18.19 -37.44 -4.11
C TYR A 524 19.33 -37.14 -5.09
N THR A 525 19.95 -38.20 -5.60
CA THR A 525 20.83 -38.13 -6.78
C THR A 525 20.56 -39.31 -7.72
N HIS A 526 20.71 -39.12 -9.04
CA HIS A 526 20.79 -40.24 -10.00
C HIS A 526 22.21 -40.54 -10.45
N PHE A 527 23.20 -39.89 -9.84
CA PHE A 527 24.61 -40.02 -10.20
C PHE A 527 25.27 -41.09 -9.33
N SER A 528 25.74 -42.16 -9.99
CA SER A 528 26.46 -43.27 -9.34
C SER A 528 27.73 -42.79 -8.63
N ASN A 529 28.43 -41.81 -9.21
CA ASN A 529 29.57 -41.13 -8.62
C ASN A 529 29.20 -39.68 -8.30
N HIS A 530 29.17 -39.32 -7.00
CA HIS A 530 28.91 -37.95 -6.55
C HIS A 530 29.52 -37.72 -5.16
N SER A 531 30.76 -37.22 -5.13
CA SER A 531 31.58 -37.04 -3.93
C SER A 531 30.87 -36.24 -2.82
N GLN A 532 30.20 -35.14 -3.16
CA GLN A 532 29.54 -34.28 -2.18
C GLN A 532 28.26 -34.91 -1.60
N PHE A 533 27.59 -35.82 -2.33
CA PHE A 533 26.52 -36.63 -1.75
C PHE A 533 27.06 -37.57 -0.69
N ASP A 534 28.19 -38.25 -0.94
CA ASP A 534 28.79 -39.18 0.02
C ASP A 534 29.38 -38.44 1.25
N VAL A 535 30.00 -37.28 1.05
CA VAL A 535 30.50 -36.41 2.14
C VAL A 535 29.35 -35.88 3.00
N ALA A 536 28.28 -35.34 2.39
CA ALA A 536 27.12 -34.86 3.15
C ALA A 536 26.40 -36.02 3.87
N LYS A 537 26.29 -37.20 3.23
CA LYS A 537 25.72 -38.39 3.84
C LYS A 537 26.50 -38.82 5.08
N ALA A 538 27.83 -38.92 4.97
CA ALA A 538 28.69 -39.24 6.11
C ALA A 538 28.55 -38.20 7.24
N HIS A 539 28.55 -36.91 6.88
CA HIS A 539 28.43 -35.82 7.86
C HIS A 539 27.13 -35.86 8.68
N PHE A 540 25.98 -36.17 8.06
CA PHE A 540 24.69 -36.16 8.75
C PHE A 540 24.23 -37.52 9.30
N SER A 541 24.71 -38.66 8.79
CA SER A 541 24.20 -39.99 9.17
C SER A 541 24.41 -40.33 10.65
N ASP A 542 25.41 -39.73 11.31
CA ASP A 542 25.69 -39.93 12.73
C ASP A 542 24.99 -38.87 13.63
N THR A 543 24.25 -37.92 13.04
CA THR A 543 23.55 -36.87 13.77
C THR A 543 22.09 -37.23 14.06
N VAL A 544 21.60 -36.89 15.24
CA VAL A 544 20.18 -37.13 15.64
C VAL A 544 19.21 -36.49 14.66
N LYS A 545 19.50 -35.26 14.19
CA LYS A 545 18.69 -34.59 13.15
C LYS A 545 18.76 -35.32 11.81
N GLY A 546 19.94 -35.76 11.37
CA GLY A 546 20.12 -36.47 10.12
C GLY A 546 19.37 -37.79 10.08
N GLN A 547 19.51 -38.62 11.12
CA GLN A 547 18.80 -39.90 11.25
C GLN A 547 17.28 -39.75 11.30
N LYS A 548 16.79 -38.66 11.92
CA LYS A 548 15.35 -38.37 12.03
C LYS A 548 14.73 -37.82 10.74
N TYR A 549 15.41 -36.87 10.09
CA TYR A 549 14.82 -36.07 9.02
C TYR A 549 15.29 -36.44 7.61
N LEU A 550 16.51 -36.93 7.43
CA LEU A 550 17.10 -37.13 6.10
C LEU A 550 16.97 -38.57 5.60
N LYS A 551 16.57 -38.73 4.34
CA LYS A 551 16.47 -40.01 3.62
C LYS A 551 17.33 -39.95 2.36
N TRP A 552 18.45 -40.66 2.38
CA TRP A 552 19.46 -40.65 1.30
C TRP A 552 19.11 -41.66 0.21
N ILE A 553 18.86 -41.17 -1.01
CA ILE A 553 18.53 -42.02 -2.17
C ILE A 553 19.47 -41.69 -3.33
N ARG A 554 20.22 -42.71 -3.78
CA ARG A 554 21.02 -42.70 -5.00
C ARG A 554 20.45 -43.73 -5.97
N GLU A 555 20.11 -43.31 -7.17
CA GLU A 555 19.92 -44.19 -8.32
C GLU A 555 21.22 -44.34 -9.12
N GLU A 556 21.28 -45.38 -9.96
CA GLU A 556 22.38 -45.54 -10.91
C GLU A 556 22.17 -44.68 -12.16
N GLY A 557 23.27 -44.10 -12.65
CA GLY A 557 23.29 -43.23 -13.82
C GLY A 557 24.48 -42.27 -13.83
N ASN A 558 24.75 -41.67 -14.99
CA ASN A 558 25.77 -40.61 -15.15
C ASN A 558 25.30 -39.49 -16.10
N GLU A 559 24.03 -39.50 -16.53
CA GLU A 559 23.53 -38.55 -17.53
C GLU A 559 23.31 -37.15 -16.96
N LEU A 560 23.84 -36.11 -17.61
CA LEU A 560 23.60 -34.70 -17.29
C LEU A 560 22.23 -34.21 -17.80
N ASN A 561 21.16 -34.94 -17.46
CA ASN A 561 19.79 -34.68 -17.89
C ASN A 561 18.94 -34.14 -16.72
N GLN A 562 18.90 -32.81 -16.57
CA GLN A 562 18.14 -32.15 -15.49
C GLN A 562 16.64 -32.46 -15.52
N ARG A 563 16.04 -32.65 -16.71
CA ARG A 563 14.61 -33.01 -16.83
C ARG A 563 14.32 -34.36 -16.20
N LEU A 564 15.12 -35.36 -16.57
CA LEU A 564 15.01 -36.71 -16.05
C LEU A 564 15.30 -36.73 -14.55
N HIS A 565 16.27 -35.92 -14.09
CA HIS A 565 16.60 -35.79 -12.68
C HIS A 565 15.40 -35.33 -11.85
N VAL A 566 14.81 -34.18 -12.20
CA VAL A 566 13.65 -33.62 -11.49
C VAL A 566 12.41 -34.52 -11.63
N SER A 567 12.19 -35.11 -12.81
CA SER A 567 11.08 -36.03 -13.08
C SER A 567 11.15 -37.29 -12.21
N LYS A 568 12.31 -37.95 -12.13
CA LYS A 568 12.52 -39.10 -11.24
C LYS A 568 12.36 -38.71 -9.77
N ALA A 569 12.99 -37.60 -9.35
CA ALA A 569 12.94 -37.12 -7.95
C ALA A 569 11.51 -36.88 -7.46
N LEU A 570 10.68 -36.22 -8.28
CA LEU A 570 9.27 -35.97 -7.96
C LEU A 570 8.44 -37.25 -7.93
N THR A 571 8.53 -38.10 -8.97
CA THR A 571 7.80 -39.38 -9.05
C THR A 571 8.14 -40.29 -7.86
N LEU A 572 9.44 -40.44 -7.55
CA LEU A 572 9.94 -41.17 -6.39
C LEU A 572 9.33 -40.67 -5.07
N ALA A 573 9.14 -39.36 -4.93
CA ALA A 573 8.55 -38.76 -3.74
C ALA A 573 7.03 -38.98 -3.68
N THR A 574 6.29 -38.75 -4.77
CA THR A 574 4.83 -38.88 -4.83
C THR A 574 4.30 -40.31 -4.76
N ASP A 575 5.14 -41.28 -5.09
CA ASP A 575 4.75 -42.70 -5.17
C ASP A 575 5.12 -43.47 -3.90
N ARG A 576 6.07 -42.97 -3.10
CA ARG A 576 6.54 -43.62 -1.86
C ARG A 576 6.07 -42.96 -0.57
N PHE A 577 5.64 -41.70 -0.62
CA PHE A 577 5.25 -40.94 0.55
C PHE A 577 3.96 -40.18 0.30
N GLU A 578 3.06 -40.22 1.27
CA GLU A 578 1.87 -39.39 1.32
C GLU A 578 2.23 -38.07 2.03
N SER A 579 2.02 -36.93 1.40
CA SER A 579 2.42 -35.61 1.95
C SER A 579 1.52 -34.48 1.47
N THR A 580 1.21 -33.50 2.34
CA THR A 580 0.43 -32.31 1.95
C THR A 580 1.14 -31.47 0.89
N TYR A 581 2.48 -31.38 0.97
CA TYR A 581 3.32 -30.73 -0.02
C TYR A 581 4.60 -31.52 -0.29
N TYR A 582 5.03 -31.49 -1.56
CA TYR A 582 6.35 -31.91 -2.01
C TYR A 582 7.14 -30.65 -2.33
N ALA A 583 8.21 -30.40 -1.57
CA ALA A 583 8.94 -29.14 -1.58
C ALA A 583 10.27 -29.33 -2.34
N LEU A 584 10.31 -28.84 -3.58
CA LEU A 584 11.43 -29.02 -4.50
C LEU A 584 12.56 -28.02 -4.21
N MET A 585 13.78 -28.54 -4.01
CA MET A 585 14.96 -27.77 -3.65
C MET A 585 16.19 -28.24 -4.46
N GLU A 586 16.96 -27.29 -5.00
CA GLU A 586 18.31 -27.55 -5.51
C GLU A 586 19.31 -27.47 -4.36
N ASP A 587 20.49 -28.07 -4.54
CA ASP A 587 21.51 -28.20 -3.48
C ASP A 587 22.28 -26.91 -3.14
N ASP A 588 21.99 -25.79 -3.81
CA ASP A 588 22.61 -24.48 -3.63
C ASP A 588 21.63 -23.35 -3.28
N PHE A 589 20.49 -23.69 -2.66
CA PHE A 589 19.50 -22.76 -2.10
C PHE A 589 19.24 -22.95 -0.58
N PRO A 590 20.19 -22.55 0.29
CA PRO A 590 19.97 -22.45 1.73
C PRO A 590 18.86 -21.46 2.11
N VAL A 591 18.17 -21.75 3.22
CA VAL A 591 17.26 -20.81 3.90
C VAL A 591 18.08 -19.69 4.53
N CYS A 592 17.56 -18.46 4.47
CA CYS A 592 18.25 -17.27 4.96
C CYS A 592 18.52 -17.27 6.48
N GLY A 593 17.60 -17.83 7.28
CA GLY A 593 17.73 -17.89 8.72
C GLY A 593 16.41 -18.29 9.41
N PRO A 594 16.36 -18.24 10.76
CA PRO A 594 15.18 -18.63 11.51
C PRO A 594 13.97 -17.73 11.27
N TYR A 595 14.16 -16.45 10.97
CA TYR A 595 13.07 -15.54 10.65
C TYR A 595 12.38 -15.94 9.34
N GLU A 596 13.16 -16.13 8.28
CA GLU A 596 12.65 -16.55 6.98
C GLU A 596 12.05 -17.95 7.02
N TRP A 597 12.57 -18.86 7.86
CA TRP A 597 11.92 -20.15 8.11
C TRP A 597 10.51 -19.99 8.72
N HIS A 598 10.33 -19.12 9.72
CA HIS A 598 9.00 -18.83 10.28
C HIS A 598 8.08 -18.16 9.26
N GLU A 599 8.62 -17.34 8.34
CA GLU A 599 7.85 -16.78 7.23
C GLU A 599 7.43 -17.86 6.21
N ILE A 600 8.24 -18.89 5.96
CA ILE A 600 7.84 -20.06 5.15
C ILE A 600 6.64 -20.77 5.81
N GLU A 601 6.74 -21.12 7.09
CA GLU A 601 5.67 -21.76 7.87
C GLU A 601 4.37 -20.93 7.86
N LYS A 602 4.49 -19.62 8.05
CA LYS A 602 3.40 -18.64 8.04
C LYS A 602 2.75 -18.47 6.67
N VAL A 603 3.52 -18.40 5.58
CA VAL A 603 2.98 -18.33 4.22
C VAL A 603 2.19 -19.61 3.92
N ILE A 604 2.69 -20.78 4.32
CA ILE A 604 2.00 -22.06 4.08
C ILE A 604 0.70 -22.18 4.89
N TYR A 605 0.72 -21.81 6.17
CA TYR A 605 -0.50 -21.75 6.99
C TYR A 605 -1.54 -20.79 6.39
N THR A 606 -1.09 -19.59 6.02
CA THR A 606 -1.97 -18.56 5.45
C THR A 606 -2.51 -18.96 4.07
N ALA A 607 -1.70 -19.65 3.25
CA ALA A 607 -2.12 -20.22 1.97
C ALA A 607 -3.30 -21.19 2.13
N GLN A 608 -3.23 -22.12 3.09
CA GLN A 608 -4.34 -23.07 3.30
C GLN A 608 -5.60 -22.40 3.87
N LYS A 609 -5.46 -21.31 4.65
CA LYS A 609 -6.61 -20.57 5.21
C LYS A 609 -7.26 -19.59 4.23
N MET A 610 -6.48 -18.92 3.37
CA MET A 610 -6.98 -17.89 2.44
C MET A 610 -7.24 -18.40 1.01
N ALA A 611 -6.52 -19.43 0.58
CA ALA A 611 -6.61 -19.99 -0.76
C ALA A 611 -6.53 -21.54 -0.70
N PRO A 612 -7.50 -22.23 -0.06
CA PRO A 612 -7.39 -23.67 0.22
C PRO A 612 -7.16 -24.55 -1.02
N ASN A 613 -7.55 -24.07 -2.20
CA ASN A 613 -7.44 -24.75 -3.50
C ASN A 613 -6.17 -24.36 -4.29
N HIS A 614 -5.16 -23.74 -3.67
CA HIS A 614 -3.92 -23.38 -4.36
C HIS A 614 -3.17 -24.63 -4.83
N CYS A 615 -2.72 -24.66 -6.09
CA CYS A 615 -1.94 -25.79 -6.62
C CYS A 615 -0.51 -25.87 -6.04
N GLY A 616 0.03 -24.76 -5.53
CA GLY A 616 1.33 -24.73 -4.87
C GLY A 616 1.73 -23.35 -4.36
N ILE A 617 2.88 -23.30 -3.69
CA ILE A 617 3.44 -22.11 -3.04
C ILE A 617 4.89 -21.95 -3.49
N PHE A 618 5.32 -20.73 -3.83
CA PHE A 618 6.69 -20.42 -4.25
C PHE A 618 7.29 -19.34 -3.34
N VAL A 619 8.39 -19.67 -2.65
CA VAL A 619 9.08 -18.77 -1.69
C VAL A 619 10.54 -18.47 -2.06
N GLY A 620 10.99 -19.01 -3.19
CA GLY A 620 12.37 -18.98 -3.67
C GLY A 620 12.46 -18.46 -5.10
N THR A 621 13.29 -19.09 -5.91
CA THR A 621 13.53 -18.70 -7.31
C THR A 621 14.09 -19.90 -8.09
N GLY A 622 14.07 -19.85 -9.42
CA GLY A 622 14.50 -20.99 -10.25
C GLY A 622 13.64 -22.22 -10.02
N GLY A 623 14.26 -23.37 -9.75
CA GLY A 623 13.59 -24.62 -9.39
C GLY A 623 13.41 -24.83 -7.88
N SER A 624 13.84 -23.87 -7.05
CA SER A 624 13.99 -24.03 -5.60
C SER A 624 12.98 -23.22 -4.79
N GLY A 625 12.44 -23.81 -3.72
CA GLY A 625 11.41 -23.18 -2.90
C GLY A 625 9.99 -23.37 -3.43
N LEU A 626 9.78 -24.39 -4.26
CA LEU A 626 8.48 -24.75 -4.87
C LEU A 626 7.80 -25.85 -4.05
N PHE A 627 6.75 -25.51 -3.31
CA PHE A 627 5.93 -26.43 -2.52
C PHE A 627 4.69 -26.82 -3.35
N LEU A 628 4.71 -28.01 -3.96
CA LEU A 628 3.68 -28.49 -4.87
C LEU A 628 2.65 -29.35 -4.12
N LYS A 629 1.35 -29.19 -4.42
CA LYS A 629 0.31 -30.15 -4.00
C LYS A 629 0.52 -31.53 -4.66
N PRO A 630 -0.04 -32.64 -4.13
CA PRO A 630 0.27 -34.00 -4.60
C PRO A 630 -0.03 -34.24 -6.08
N GLU A 631 -1.20 -33.81 -6.55
CA GLU A 631 -1.60 -33.96 -7.95
C GLU A 631 -0.70 -33.17 -8.89
N LEU A 632 -0.35 -31.95 -8.50
CA LEU A 632 0.56 -31.10 -9.26
C LEU A 632 1.99 -31.65 -9.30
N ALA A 633 2.49 -32.19 -8.19
CA ALA A 633 3.82 -32.81 -8.13
C ALA A 633 3.94 -34.00 -9.11
N ARG A 634 2.90 -34.84 -9.16
CA ARG A 634 2.80 -35.98 -10.09
C ARG A 634 2.59 -35.54 -11.54
N LEU A 635 1.80 -34.51 -11.79
CA LEU A 635 1.63 -33.94 -13.14
C LEU A 635 2.93 -33.31 -13.64
N ALA A 636 3.61 -32.52 -12.80
CA ALA A 636 4.87 -31.85 -13.11
C ALA A 636 5.96 -32.86 -13.51
N SER A 637 6.07 -34.01 -12.83
CA SER A 637 7.06 -35.03 -13.18
C SER A 637 6.87 -35.57 -14.61
N GLN A 638 5.63 -35.65 -15.09
CA GLN A 638 5.29 -36.06 -16.45
C GLN A 638 5.52 -34.92 -17.46
N LEU A 639 5.09 -33.71 -17.15
CA LEU A 639 5.21 -32.55 -18.06
C LEU A 639 6.67 -32.14 -18.33
N LEU A 640 7.58 -32.38 -17.38
CA LEU A 640 9.02 -32.17 -17.53
C LEU A 640 9.65 -32.96 -18.70
N LEU A 641 9.12 -34.16 -18.96
CA LEU A 641 9.52 -35.03 -20.07
C LEU A 641 8.79 -34.66 -21.37
N LYS A 642 7.54 -34.19 -21.28
CA LYS A 642 6.72 -33.77 -22.43
C LYS A 642 7.25 -32.49 -23.10
N TYR A 643 7.55 -31.46 -22.32
CA TYR A 643 7.87 -30.11 -22.85
C TYR A 643 9.38 -29.90 -23.07
N ALA A 644 10.00 -30.77 -23.88
CA ALA A 644 11.45 -30.85 -24.09
C ALA A 644 12.18 -29.57 -24.54
N HIS A 645 11.46 -28.54 -25.01
CA HIS A 645 12.02 -27.24 -25.43
C HIS A 645 12.00 -26.14 -24.34
N MET A 646 11.28 -26.33 -23.23
CA MET A 646 11.13 -25.34 -22.14
C MET A 646 11.95 -25.74 -20.90
N PRO A 647 12.72 -24.85 -20.25
CA PRO A 647 13.54 -25.23 -19.08
C PRO A 647 12.74 -25.86 -17.92
N PRO A 648 13.32 -26.78 -17.13
CA PRO A 648 12.60 -27.54 -16.09
C PRO A 648 11.84 -26.69 -15.07
N ASP A 649 12.52 -25.67 -14.55
CA ASP A 649 11.99 -24.65 -13.65
C ASP A 649 10.79 -23.91 -14.27
N ILE A 650 10.93 -23.50 -15.53
CA ILE A 650 9.88 -22.76 -16.26
C ILE A 650 8.66 -23.66 -16.52
N ILE A 651 8.81 -24.96 -16.80
CA ILE A 651 7.66 -25.87 -16.95
C ILE A 651 6.81 -25.91 -15.67
N ILE A 652 7.45 -26.07 -14.51
CA ILE A 652 6.76 -26.14 -13.22
C ILE A 652 6.09 -24.79 -12.90
N GLN A 653 6.77 -23.67 -13.16
CA GLN A 653 6.20 -22.32 -12.98
C GLN A 653 5.00 -22.06 -13.92
N GLN A 654 5.09 -22.39 -15.21
CA GLN A 654 3.98 -22.22 -16.16
C GLN A 654 2.79 -23.14 -15.83
N CYS A 655 3.04 -24.31 -15.24
CA CYS A 655 2.00 -25.19 -14.72
C CYS A 655 1.32 -24.58 -13.48
N LEU A 656 2.09 -24.07 -12.50
CA LEU A 656 1.57 -23.38 -11.31
C LEU A 656 0.71 -22.15 -11.64
N LEU A 657 1.02 -21.45 -12.72
CA LEU A 657 0.25 -20.29 -13.22
C LEU A 657 -1.00 -20.70 -14.03
N GLY A 658 -1.18 -21.98 -14.33
CA GLY A 658 -2.25 -22.49 -15.19
C GLY A 658 -2.12 -22.16 -16.68
N HIS A 659 -0.92 -21.78 -17.14
CA HIS A 659 -0.67 -21.44 -18.55
C HIS A 659 -0.46 -22.67 -19.46
N LEU A 660 -0.09 -23.82 -18.89
CA LEU A 660 -0.09 -25.10 -19.62
C LEU A 660 -1.50 -25.69 -19.65
N PRO A 661 -2.00 -26.23 -20.78
CA PRO A 661 -3.38 -26.73 -20.89
C PRO A 661 -3.76 -27.75 -19.81
N GLU A 662 -2.84 -28.64 -19.47
CA GLU A 662 -3.00 -29.69 -18.45
C GLU A 662 -3.12 -29.14 -17.03
N CYS A 663 -2.64 -27.91 -16.79
CA CYS A 663 -2.61 -27.28 -15.49
C CYS A 663 -3.63 -26.14 -15.35
N SER A 664 -4.55 -25.99 -16.30
CA SER A 664 -5.52 -24.86 -16.35
C SER A 664 -6.37 -24.68 -15.08
N ALA A 665 -6.59 -25.74 -14.29
CA ALA A 665 -7.20 -25.68 -12.97
C ALA A 665 -6.43 -24.82 -11.93
N CYS A 666 -5.14 -24.56 -12.18
CA CYS A 666 -4.25 -23.78 -11.31
C CYS A 666 -4.20 -22.28 -11.64
N ALA A 667 -4.98 -21.81 -12.63
CA ALA A 667 -5.04 -20.39 -12.99
C ALA A 667 -5.44 -19.50 -11.79
N ASP A 668 -4.76 -18.35 -11.66
CA ASP A 668 -4.88 -17.41 -10.53
C ASP A 668 -4.68 -18.06 -9.12
N SER A 669 -4.14 -19.29 -9.02
CA SER A 669 -4.06 -20.07 -7.76
C SER A 669 -2.70 -20.08 -7.05
N LEU A 670 -1.61 -19.74 -7.76
CA LEU A 670 -0.25 -19.76 -7.21
C LEU A 670 -0.11 -18.78 -6.04
N VAL A 671 0.35 -19.26 -4.89
CA VAL A 671 0.70 -18.43 -3.72
C VAL A 671 2.19 -18.14 -3.71
N THR A 672 2.59 -16.94 -3.30
CA THR A 672 4.02 -16.62 -3.07
C THR A 672 4.26 -15.85 -1.79
N SER A 673 5.48 -15.93 -1.25
CA SER A 673 5.96 -14.90 -0.33
C SER A 673 6.10 -13.55 -1.04
N LYS A 674 6.13 -12.46 -0.28
CA LYS A 674 6.57 -11.13 -0.78
C LYS A 674 8.03 -11.13 -1.25
N THR A 675 8.91 -11.86 -0.58
CA THR A 675 10.37 -11.81 -0.79
C THR A 675 11.01 -13.19 -0.77
N LEU A 676 12.20 -13.31 -1.36
CA LEU A 676 13.00 -14.54 -1.32
C LEU A 676 13.35 -14.90 0.13
N LEU A 677 12.94 -16.09 0.56
CA LEU A 677 13.20 -16.66 1.90
C LEU A 677 14.42 -17.61 1.92
N MET A 678 15.08 -17.73 0.77
CA MET A 678 16.30 -18.49 0.48
C MET A 678 17.19 -17.70 -0.47
N TYR A 679 18.47 -18.04 -0.55
CA TYR A 679 19.45 -17.33 -1.38
C TYR A 679 20.35 -18.27 -2.18
N HIS A 680 20.80 -17.83 -3.35
CA HIS A 680 21.64 -18.65 -4.24
C HIS A 680 23.11 -18.61 -3.81
N ILE A 681 23.73 -19.77 -3.62
CA ILE A 681 25.19 -19.89 -3.33
C ILE A 681 26.02 -20.48 -4.47
N GLY A 682 25.39 -21.00 -5.53
CA GLY A 682 26.05 -21.59 -6.70
C GLY A 682 26.30 -20.65 -7.88
N TYR A 683 26.36 -19.34 -7.63
CA TYR A 683 26.38 -18.30 -8.68
C TYR A 683 27.51 -18.47 -9.71
N ASN A 684 28.68 -18.98 -9.27
CA ASN A 684 29.89 -19.19 -10.08
C ASN A 684 30.08 -20.64 -10.57
N THR A 685 29.08 -21.51 -10.37
CA THR A 685 29.19 -22.98 -10.45
C THR A 685 27.86 -23.59 -10.94
N SER A 686 27.22 -22.90 -11.89
CA SER A 686 26.04 -23.42 -12.59
C SER A 686 26.38 -24.73 -13.32
N THR A 687 25.41 -25.63 -13.39
CA THR A 687 25.46 -26.84 -14.23
C THR A 687 25.16 -26.55 -15.71
N SER A 688 24.86 -25.30 -16.07
CA SER A 688 24.64 -24.82 -17.44
C SER A 688 25.77 -23.88 -17.86
N GLU A 689 26.48 -24.22 -18.95
CA GLU A 689 27.65 -23.46 -19.42
C GLU A 689 27.32 -22.02 -19.85
N ASP A 690 26.08 -21.78 -20.30
CA ASP A 690 25.60 -20.47 -20.77
C ASP A 690 25.13 -19.53 -19.62
N ARG A 691 25.02 -20.01 -18.38
CA ARG A 691 24.41 -19.25 -17.26
C ARG A 691 25.42 -18.91 -16.16
N VAL A 692 25.92 -17.67 -16.20
CA VAL A 692 26.68 -17.06 -15.09
C VAL A 692 25.79 -16.09 -14.33
N TYR A 693 25.50 -16.38 -13.07
CA TYR A 693 24.84 -15.46 -12.15
C TYR A 693 25.88 -14.67 -11.35
N LYS A 694 25.53 -13.46 -10.88
CA LYS A 694 26.41 -12.70 -9.98
C LYS A 694 26.17 -13.10 -8.52
N LYS A 695 27.20 -12.89 -7.69
CA LYS A 695 27.15 -13.14 -6.23
C LYS A 695 26.05 -12.33 -5.52
N ASP A 696 25.71 -11.16 -6.04
CA ASP A 696 24.72 -10.24 -5.50
C ASP A 696 23.29 -10.53 -5.99
N GLU A 697 23.08 -11.40 -6.98
CA GLU A 697 21.75 -11.76 -7.50
C GLU A 697 21.07 -12.83 -6.64
N PHE A 698 19.73 -12.82 -6.59
CA PHE A 698 18.91 -13.83 -5.90
C PHE A 698 19.25 -14.04 -4.41
N GLN A 699 19.42 -12.94 -3.67
CA GLN A 699 19.75 -12.97 -2.25
C GLN A 699 18.52 -12.79 -1.33
N CYS A 700 18.69 -13.04 -0.04
CA CYS A 700 17.66 -12.90 0.99
C CYS A 700 16.96 -11.52 0.95
N GLY A 701 15.64 -11.52 1.14
CA GLY A 701 14.85 -10.28 1.21
C GLY A 701 14.68 -9.54 -0.13
N TRP A 702 15.22 -10.07 -1.24
CA TRP A 702 14.87 -9.59 -2.59
C TRP A 702 13.37 -9.80 -2.86
N ARG A 703 12.75 -8.93 -3.66
CA ARG A 703 11.37 -9.13 -4.12
C ARG A 703 11.26 -10.49 -4.84
N HIS A 704 10.28 -11.31 -4.44
CA HIS A 704 9.99 -12.55 -5.15
C HIS A 704 9.58 -12.22 -6.60
N PRO A 705 10.09 -12.89 -7.66
CA PRO A 705 9.89 -12.48 -9.05
C PRO A 705 8.42 -12.27 -9.45
N PHE A 706 7.54 -13.12 -8.90
CA PHE A 706 6.09 -13.11 -9.12
C PHE A 706 5.29 -12.21 -8.16
N ASN A 707 5.92 -11.57 -7.15
CA ASN A 707 5.23 -10.67 -6.22
C ASN A 707 4.49 -9.57 -7.01
N GLY A 708 3.17 -9.50 -6.86
CA GLY A 708 2.37 -8.49 -7.52
C GLY A 708 2.16 -8.70 -9.03
N ASP A 709 2.46 -9.90 -9.54
CA ASP A 709 1.72 -10.42 -10.68
C ASP A 709 0.24 -10.57 -10.25
N PRO A 710 -0.73 -9.96 -10.97
CA PRO A 710 -2.15 -10.07 -10.65
C PRO A 710 -2.77 -11.48 -10.83
N SER A 711 -1.99 -12.48 -11.28
CA SER A 711 -2.36 -13.91 -11.31
C SER A 711 -1.82 -14.69 -10.11
N VAL A 712 -1.27 -14.00 -9.11
CA VAL A 712 -0.49 -14.60 -8.02
C VAL A 712 -0.90 -14.03 -6.66
N ILE A 713 -1.14 -14.92 -5.71
CA ILE A 713 -1.56 -14.59 -4.34
C ILE A 713 -0.31 -14.34 -3.50
N THR A 714 0.17 -13.10 -3.48
CA THR A 714 1.33 -12.70 -2.65
C THR A 714 0.93 -12.48 -1.19
N LEU A 715 1.57 -13.21 -0.26
CA LEU A 715 1.35 -13.18 1.19
C LEU A 715 2.53 -12.57 1.97
#